data_AF-A0A0N1FX77-F1
#
_entry.id   AF-A0A0N1FX77-F1
#
_cell.length_a   1.000
_cell.length_b   1.000
_cell.length_c   1.000
_cell.angle_alpha   90.00
_cell.angle_beta   90.00
_cell.angle_gamma   90.00
#
_symmetry.space_group_name_H-M   'P 1'
#
loop_
_entity.id
_entity.type
_entity.pdbx_description
1 polymer ?
#
loop_
_entity_poly.entity_id
_entity_poly.type
_entity_poly.pdbx_seq_one_letter_code
_entity_poly.pdbx_strand_id
1 'polypeptide(L)'
;MTEEASILRALLPDLSPWRASADFRRLWLAGVITNFGTFLTFVAVPVQLKELTGSAAAVGAIGAVELVPLIVFGLYGGALADAYDKRTLILGTEAAQGLLSGALLVNALLPEPAIWPLYVVAALSAALGALQRPALDSLVPRIVAYEHLTAAGSLNSLRWTVGGVAGPALAGVVVAYAGLGWAYGADLVTFAISVALGIGLAASPAAHEAVKPSLRSIAEGARYAWSRKELLGTYAIDLAAMFFAMPIAVLPFLADELHAEWSLGLMYAAIPAGSLLVSLTSGWTSRVHRHGRAVVFAAAGWGVAMVGAGAAGNVWLVLAFLALGGCFDMVSGIFRAAMWNQTIPDELRGRLAGIELLSYSVGPTTGQVRAGGMAALAGVRASVWGGAGRAWATAGALWLLAPFLAPLKAKQGLRPASGRLVAVLVAGGVVPPGIRLPLQVAFVGRVHRVLGLLPCAVRAEAVLGRAFGALFHLLVDQAVVPLARLADRPSLEQSHRTAPLVPSIVPHIGRIPPLDTLAAMSGQSLLVPGELSPARSVPGNIRRPEYVGKPAPTPYTGPEVQTPETVEAMRVAGRIAARAMAEAAKNIAPGVTTDELDRVAHEYMCDHGAYPSTLGYRGFPKSLCTSVNEVICHGIPDSTVLRDGDIINLDVTAYIGGVHGDNNATYLVGDVDEESRLLVERTREALSRAIKAVRPGRQINIIGRVIESYAKRFGYGVVRDFTGHGINSSFHSGLIVPHYDSPHATTVIQPGMTFTIEPMLTLGTYEYDLWEDGWTVVTKDRRRTAQFEHTLVVTDSGAEILTLP
;
A
#
# COMPACT_ATOMS: atom_id res chain seq x y z
N MET A 1 -11.61 -38.59 -13.61
CA MET A 1 -10.90 -38.16 -12.38
C MET A 1 -11.95 -38.03 -11.29
N THR A 2 -11.83 -38.77 -10.20
CA THR A 2 -12.85 -38.88 -9.15
C THR A 2 -12.99 -37.58 -8.35
N GLU A 3 -14.20 -37.30 -7.88
CA GLU A 3 -14.59 -36.08 -7.15
C GLU A 3 -13.74 -35.85 -5.88
N GLU A 4 -13.34 -36.93 -5.20
CA GLU A 4 -12.38 -36.92 -4.08
C GLU A 4 -10.99 -36.40 -4.44
N ALA A 5 -10.49 -36.72 -5.65
CA ALA A 5 -9.22 -36.20 -6.13
C ALA A 5 -9.30 -34.69 -6.43
N SER A 6 -10.50 -34.15 -6.68
CA SER A 6 -10.72 -32.71 -6.86
C SER A 6 -10.72 -31.96 -5.51
N ILE A 7 -11.33 -32.55 -4.48
CA ILE A 7 -11.36 -31.99 -3.12
C ILE A 7 -9.96 -31.99 -2.51
N LEU A 8 -9.20 -33.09 -2.65
CA LEU A 8 -7.81 -33.17 -2.19
C LEU A 8 -6.89 -32.20 -2.95
N ARG A 9 -7.12 -31.98 -4.25
CA ARG A 9 -6.37 -30.96 -5.01
C ARG A 9 -6.73 -29.54 -4.59
N ALA A 10 -7.97 -29.26 -4.19
CA ALA A 10 -8.38 -27.96 -3.69
C ALA A 10 -7.77 -27.63 -2.30
N LEU A 11 -7.33 -28.63 -1.55
CA LEU A 11 -6.68 -28.46 -0.24
C LEU A 11 -5.16 -28.30 -0.31
N LEU A 12 -4.53 -28.66 -1.43
CA LEU A 12 -3.07 -28.58 -1.59
C LEU A 12 -2.63 -27.18 -2.06
N PRO A 13 -1.44 -26.70 -1.67
CA PRO A 13 -0.89 -25.45 -2.17
C PRO A 13 -0.80 -25.46 -3.70
N ASP A 14 -1.24 -24.36 -4.34
CA ASP A 14 -1.12 -24.22 -5.79
C ASP A 14 0.36 -24.04 -6.19
N LEU A 15 0.90 -25.05 -6.90
CA LEU A 15 2.28 -25.10 -7.39
C LEU A 15 2.43 -24.57 -8.82
N SER A 16 1.40 -23.94 -9.39
CA SER A 16 1.45 -23.36 -10.73
C SER A 16 2.63 -22.40 -10.96
N PRO A 17 2.91 -21.39 -10.10
CA PRO A 17 4.06 -20.50 -10.28
C PRO A 17 5.41 -21.25 -10.24
N TRP A 18 5.50 -22.30 -9.41
CA TRP A 18 6.70 -23.13 -9.29
C TRP A 18 7.02 -23.91 -10.57
N ARG A 19 5.99 -24.37 -11.28
CA ARG A 19 6.12 -25.11 -12.54
C ARG A 19 6.33 -24.17 -13.71
N ALA A 20 5.61 -23.05 -13.74
CA ALA A 20 5.59 -22.09 -14.84
C ALA A 20 6.88 -21.25 -14.94
N SER A 21 7.50 -20.88 -13.81
CA SER A 21 8.67 -20.00 -13.80
C SER A 21 9.89 -20.68 -13.17
N ALA A 22 10.93 -20.89 -13.99
CA ALA A 22 12.20 -21.44 -13.52
C ALA A 22 12.91 -20.48 -12.55
N ASP A 23 12.79 -19.17 -12.77
CA ASP A 23 13.39 -18.15 -11.92
C ASP A 23 12.67 -18.04 -10.58
N PHE A 24 11.33 -18.11 -10.57
CA PHE A 24 10.58 -18.18 -9.31
C PHE A 24 10.96 -19.42 -8.51
N ARG A 25 11.07 -20.58 -9.15
CA ARG A 25 11.50 -21.82 -8.51
C ARG A 25 12.89 -21.71 -7.90
N ARG A 26 13.87 -21.16 -8.62
CA ARG A 26 15.22 -20.92 -8.10
C ARG A 26 15.21 -19.97 -6.91
N LEU A 27 14.51 -18.85 -7.04
CA LEU A 27 14.41 -17.82 -6.00
C LEU A 27 13.75 -18.36 -4.73
N TRP A 28 12.68 -19.13 -4.87
CA TRP A 28 11.99 -19.71 -3.72
C TRP A 28 12.79 -20.85 -3.08
N LEU A 29 13.46 -21.71 -3.86
CA LEU A 29 14.38 -22.73 -3.30
C LEU A 29 15.52 -22.07 -2.51
N ALA A 30 16.18 -21.07 -3.10
CA ALA A 30 17.22 -20.29 -2.44
C ALA A 30 16.70 -19.69 -1.14
N GLY A 31 15.53 -19.04 -1.18
CA GLY A 31 14.91 -18.43 -0.02
C GLY A 31 14.44 -19.43 1.06
N VAL A 32 14.11 -20.68 0.72
CA VAL A 32 13.86 -21.72 1.73
C VAL A 32 15.16 -22.07 2.43
N ILE A 33 16.20 -22.37 1.65
CA ILE A 33 17.50 -22.82 2.17
C ILE A 33 18.11 -21.76 3.10
N THR A 34 18.14 -20.50 2.68
CA THR A 34 18.70 -19.41 3.49
C THR A 34 17.85 -19.02 4.66
N ASN A 35 16.53 -19.16 4.58
CA ASN A 35 15.66 -18.92 5.73
C ASN A 35 15.99 -19.90 6.87
N PHE A 36 16.19 -21.19 6.56
CA PHE A 36 16.61 -22.18 7.56
C PHE A 36 18.01 -21.89 8.10
N GLY A 37 18.98 -21.57 7.23
CA GLY A 37 20.33 -21.19 7.66
C GLY A 37 20.34 -19.97 8.57
N THR A 38 19.61 -18.92 8.19
CA THR A 38 19.53 -17.66 8.95
C THR A 38 18.99 -17.90 10.37
N PHE A 39 18.04 -18.84 10.55
CA PHE A 39 17.56 -19.21 11.88
C PHE A 39 18.61 -19.91 12.76
N LEU A 40 19.58 -20.61 12.17
CA LEU A 40 20.72 -21.17 12.91
C LEU A 40 21.52 -20.03 13.54
N THR A 41 21.90 -19.03 12.74
CA THR A 41 22.65 -17.85 13.20
C THR A 41 21.83 -17.00 14.18
N PHE A 42 20.54 -16.82 13.92
CA PHE A 42 19.62 -16.08 14.79
C PHE A 42 19.53 -16.66 16.21
N VAL A 43 19.58 -17.98 16.36
CA VAL A 43 19.62 -18.63 17.68
C VAL A 43 21.04 -18.68 18.25
N ALA A 44 22.05 -18.93 17.41
CA ALA A 44 23.44 -19.10 17.83
C ALA A 44 24.07 -17.81 18.38
N VAL A 45 23.83 -16.65 17.77
CA VAL A 45 24.47 -15.38 18.19
C VAL A 45 24.10 -14.99 19.63
N PRO A 46 22.82 -14.98 20.04
CA PRO A 46 22.45 -14.74 21.44
C PRO A 46 23.02 -15.77 22.42
N VAL A 47 23.09 -17.05 22.02
CA VAL A 47 23.66 -18.13 22.84
C VAL A 47 25.16 -17.92 23.05
N GLN A 48 25.92 -17.68 21.97
CA GLN A 48 27.35 -17.42 22.06
C GLN A 48 27.64 -16.18 22.90
N LEU A 49 26.86 -15.11 22.73
CA LEU A 49 27.06 -13.89 23.50
C LEU A 49 26.72 -14.09 24.98
N LYS A 50 25.70 -14.91 25.30
CA LYS A 50 25.43 -15.35 26.66
C LYS A 50 26.59 -16.19 27.22
N GLU A 51 27.11 -17.16 26.49
CA GLU A 51 28.23 -18.02 26.94
C GLU A 51 29.49 -17.21 27.23
N LEU A 52 29.80 -16.20 26.40
CA LEU A 52 30.98 -15.36 26.56
C LEU A 52 30.86 -14.32 27.68
N THR A 53 29.64 -13.82 27.96
CA THR A 53 29.47 -12.65 28.84
C THR A 53 28.69 -12.94 30.13
N GLY A 54 27.87 -14.00 30.15
CA GLY A 54 26.88 -14.26 31.20
C GLY A 54 25.84 -13.14 31.37
N SER A 55 25.76 -12.18 30.46
CA SER A 55 25.03 -10.92 30.66
C SER A 55 23.83 -10.79 29.72
N ALA A 56 22.63 -10.76 30.29
CA ALA A 56 21.41 -10.50 29.54
C ALA A 56 21.41 -9.10 28.90
N ALA A 57 22.08 -8.12 29.53
CA ALA A 57 22.24 -6.78 28.95
C ALA A 57 23.16 -6.81 27.71
N ALA A 58 24.20 -7.65 27.70
CA ALA A 58 25.04 -7.84 26.51
C ALA A 58 24.22 -8.42 25.36
N VAL A 59 23.41 -9.46 25.61
CA VAL A 59 22.51 -10.03 24.60
C VAL A 59 21.48 -9.01 24.10
N GLY A 60 20.88 -8.24 25.01
CA GLY A 60 19.96 -7.16 24.65
C GLY A 60 20.60 -6.05 23.78
N ALA A 61 21.91 -5.81 23.92
CA ALA A 61 22.63 -4.81 23.12
C ALA A 61 22.69 -5.15 21.63
N ILE A 62 22.43 -6.41 21.22
CA ILE A 62 22.26 -6.79 19.81
C ILE A 62 21.18 -5.90 19.17
N GLY A 63 20.03 -5.73 19.84
CA GLY A 63 18.97 -4.86 19.32
C GLY A 63 19.43 -3.40 19.16
N ALA A 64 20.29 -2.90 20.03
CA ALA A 64 20.77 -1.51 19.93
C ALA A 64 21.62 -1.30 18.67
N VAL A 65 22.48 -2.26 18.34
CA VAL A 65 23.36 -2.17 17.16
C VAL A 65 22.63 -2.45 15.85
N GLU A 66 21.55 -3.24 15.87
CA GLU A 66 20.69 -3.50 14.70
C GLU A 66 19.77 -2.31 14.36
N LEU A 67 19.37 -1.52 15.37
CA LEU A 67 18.38 -0.47 15.20
C LEU A 67 18.81 0.63 14.21
N VAL A 68 20.06 1.09 14.31
CA VAL A 68 20.55 2.20 13.48
C VAL A 68 20.61 1.79 12.00
N PRO A 69 21.26 0.67 11.62
CA PRO A 69 21.24 0.22 10.24
C PRO A 69 19.83 -0.06 9.72
N LEU A 70 18.97 -0.68 10.53
CA LEU A 70 17.58 -0.93 10.15
C LEU A 70 16.83 0.37 9.78
N ILE A 71 16.98 1.44 10.57
CA ILE A 71 16.36 2.74 10.27
C ILE A 71 16.95 3.36 9.00
N VAL A 72 18.28 3.40 8.90
CA VAL A 72 18.97 4.05 7.78
C VAL A 72 18.69 3.33 6.47
N PHE A 73 18.90 2.02 6.43
CA PHE A 73 18.76 1.22 5.22
C PHE A 73 17.31 0.80 4.96
N GLY A 74 16.43 0.74 5.97
CA GLY A 74 15.00 0.49 5.77
C GLY A 74 14.29 1.65 5.04
N LEU A 75 14.68 2.90 5.32
CA LEU A 75 14.15 4.07 4.61
C LEU A 75 14.75 4.20 3.19
N TYR A 76 16.00 3.77 2.99
CA TYR A 76 16.70 3.88 1.71
C TYR A 76 16.53 2.66 0.78
N GLY A 77 16.22 1.49 1.31
CA GLY A 77 16.29 0.20 0.62
C GLY A 77 15.36 0.13 -0.60
N GLY A 78 14.14 0.68 -0.49
CA GLY A 78 13.20 0.73 -1.63
C GLY A 78 13.75 1.54 -2.80
N ALA A 79 14.28 2.73 -2.52
CA ALA A 79 14.83 3.60 -3.56
C ALA A 79 16.10 3.02 -4.21
N LEU A 80 16.92 2.29 -3.45
CA LEU A 80 18.07 1.55 -4.00
C LEU A 80 17.63 0.36 -4.87
N ALA A 81 16.60 -0.39 -4.47
CA ALA A 81 16.06 -1.50 -5.25
C ALA A 81 15.47 -1.06 -6.62
N ASP A 82 15.04 0.20 -6.72
CA ASP A 82 14.57 0.78 -7.98
C ASP A 82 15.70 1.26 -8.89
N ALA A 83 16.80 1.76 -8.31
CA ALA A 83 17.93 2.32 -9.03
C ALA A 83 18.97 1.28 -9.53
N TYR A 84 19.00 0.09 -8.94
CA TYR A 84 19.97 -0.96 -9.27
C TYR A 84 19.30 -2.20 -9.90
N ASP A 85 20.10 -2.99 -10.61
CA ASP A 85 19.69 -4.31 -11.08
C ASP A 85 19.37 -5.22 -9.87
N LYS A 86 18.12 -5.72 -9.83
CA LYS A 86 17.59 -6.41 -8.65
C LYS A 86 18.31 -7.74 -8.40
N ARG A 87 18.69 -8.44 -9.47
CA ARG A 87 19.44 -9.70 -9.37
C ARG A 87 20.81 -9.47 -8.74
N THR A 88 21.51 -8.44 -9.18
CA THR A 88 22.84 -8.08 -8.68
C THR A 88 22.76 -7.67 -7.21
N LEU A 89 21.74 -6.88 -6.84
CA LEU A 89 21.52 -6.48 -5.46
C LEU A 89 21.27 -7.70 -4.56
N ILE A 90 20.36 -8.60 -4.96
CA ILE A 90 20.05 -9.83 -4.22
C ILE A 90 21.30 -10.72 -4.07
N LEU A 91 22.02 -10.99 -5.16
CA LEU A 91 23.23 -11.80 -5.12
C LEU A 91 24.33 -11.18 -4.26
N GLY A 92 24.51 -9.86 -4.35
CA GLY A 92 25.48 -9.12 -3.55
C GLY A 92 25.17 -9.20 -2.05
N THR A 93 23.89 -9.03 -1.68
CA THR A 93 23.47 -9.13 -0.29
C THR A 93 23.56 -10.57 0.25
N GLU A 94 23.21 -11.57 -0.55
CA GLU A 94 23.33 -13.00 -0.18
C GLU A 94 24.80 -13.39 0.04
N ALA A 95 25.68 -13.01 -0.87
CA ALA A 95 27.12 -13.27 -0.73
C ALA A 95 27.71 -12.56 0.50
N ALA A 96 27.30 -11.31 0.75
CA ALA A 96 27.72 -10.57 1.92
C ALA A 96 27.25 -11.23 3.24
N GLN A 97 26.00 -11.70 3.31
CA GLN A 97 25.50 -12.45 4.47
C GLN A 97 26.29 -13.74 4.68
N GLY A 98 26.59 -14.49 3.61
CA GLY A 98 27.46 -15.66 3.67
C GLY A 98 28.84 -15.34 4.25
N LEU A 99 29.48 -14.24 3.81
CA LEU A 99 30.77 -13.81 4.36
C LEU A 99 30.68 -13.44 5.84
N LEU A 100 29.60 -12.79 6.27
CA LEU A 100 29.37 -12.49 7.69
C LEU A 100 29.19 -13.77 8.52
N SER A 101 28.45 -14.75 8.01
CA SER A 101 28.30 -16.08 8.63
C SER A 101 29.64 -16.82 8.71
N GLY A 102 30.48 -16.72 7.67
CA GLY A 102 31.85 -17.21 7.69
C GLY A 102 32.74 -16.50 8.73
N ALA A 103 32.57 -15.20 8.93
CA ALA A 103 33.27 -14.47 9.98
C ALA A 103 32.84 -14.91 11.39
N LEU A 104 31.55 -15.20 11.59
CA LEU A 104 31.04 -15.78 12.84
C LEU A 104 31.60 -17.18 13.08
N LEU A 105 31.65 -18.01 12.04
CA LEU A 105 32.27 -19.34 12.10
C LEU A 105 33.74 -19.25 12.54
N VAL A 106 34.53 -18.39 11.89
CA VAL A 106 35.93 -18.19 12.26
C VAL A 106 36.04 -17.74 13.72
N ASN A 107 35.23 -16.76 14.14
CA ASN A 107 35.22 -16.27 15.51
C ASN A 107 34.87 -17.36 16.53
N ALA A 108 33.90 -18.22 16.22
CA ALA A 108 33.47 -19.33 17.07
C ALA A 108 34.51 -20.46 17.19
N LEU A 109 35.39 -20.60 16.19
CA LEU A 109 36.48 -21.58 16.19
C LEU A 109 37.77 -21.07 16.81
N LEU A 110 37.86 -19.78 17.16
CA LEU A 110 39.02 -19.24 17.88
C LEU A 110 39.11 -19.85 19.29
N PRO A 111 40.33 -20.07 19.81
CA PRO A 111 40.51 -20.50 21.21
C PRO A 111 39.88 -19.54 22.22
N GLU A 112 39.92 -18.23 21.91
CA GLU A 112 39.29 -17.16 22.67
C GLU A 112 38.40 -16.33 21.74
N PRO A 113 37.11 -16.69 21.58
CA PRO A 113 36.19 -15.96 20.73
C PRO A 113 36.00 -14.51 21.19
N ALA A 114 36.04 -13.57 20.24
CA ALA A 114 35.82 -12.16 20.55
C ALA A 114 34.31 -11.82 20.57
N ILE A 115 33.93 -10.85 21.40
CA ILE A 115 32.55 -10.38 21.54
C ILE A 115 32.17 -9.40 20.43
N TRP A 116 33.07 -8.48 20.07
CA TRP A 116 32.78 -7.40 19.13
C TRP A 116 32.30 -7.87 17.73
N PRO A 117 32.78 -8.99 17.14
CA PRO A 117 32.31 -9.44 15.84
C PRO A 117 30.83 -9.79 15.84
N LEU A 118 30.29 -10.28 16.96
CA LEU A 118 28.88 -10.64 17.09
C LEU A 118 27.98 -9.41 16.89
N TYR A 119 28.36 -8.26 17.46
CA TYR A 119 27.63 -7.01 17.28
C TYR A 119 27.79 -6.40 15.89
N VAL A 120 29.00 -6.44 15.33
CA VAL A 120 29.26 -5.91 13.98
C VAL A 120 28.49 -6.73 12.94
N VAL A 121 28.52 -8.06 13.05
CA VAL A 121 27.77 -8.94 12.15
C VAL A 121 26.27 -8.70 12.30
N ALA A 122 25.72 -8.63 13.51
CA ALA A 122 24.30 -8.34 13.70
C ALA A 122 23.88 -7.02 13.03
N ALA A 123 24.65 -5.94 13.22
CA ALA A 123 24.39 -4.64 12.61
C ALA A 123 24.44 -4.70 11.06
N LEU A 124 25.45 -5.36 10.50
CA LEU A 124 25.60 -5.50 9.05
C LEU A 124 24.52 -6.41 8.45
N SER A 125 24.16 -7.49 9.13
CA SER A 125 23.08 -8.38 8.70
C SER A 125 21.72 -7.66 8.68
N ALA A 126 21.44 -6.80 9.68
CA ALA A 126 20.26 -5.94 9.67
C ALA A 126 20.26 -4.95 8.50
N ALA A 127 21.42 -4.35 8.17
CA ALA A 127 21.58 -3.47 7.01
C ALA A 127 21.29 -4.19 5.69
N LEU A 128 21.92 -5.35 5.49
CA LEU A 128 21.79 -6.14 4.27
C LEU A 128 20.36 -6.66 4.09
N GLY A 129 19.72 -7.11 5.17
CA GLY A 129 18.31 -7.54 5.13
C GLY A 129 17.35 -6.40 4.75
N ALA A 130 17.55 -5.21 5.31
CA ALA A 130 16.75 -4.02 5.00
C ALA A 130 16.91 -3.56 3.53
N LEU A 131 18.09 -3.76 2.94
CA LEU A 131 18.36 -3.50 1.52
C LEU A 131 17.76 -4.56 0.60
N GLN A 132 17.85 -5.82 0.99
CA GLN A 132 17.46 -6.96 0.15
C GLN A 132 15.94 -7.10 0.03
N ARG A 133 15.20 -6.83 1.12
CA ARG A 133 13.76 -7.11 1.16
C ARG A 133 12.95 -6.41 0.06
N PRO A 134 13.10 -5.09 -0.18
CA PRO A 134 12.40 -4.41 -1.27
C PRO A 134 12.76 -4.94 -2.66
N ALA A 135 14.01 -5.40 -2.85
CA ALA A 135 14.45 -5.99 -4.11
C ALA A 135 13.77 -7.34 -4.38
N LEU A 136 13.57 -8.17 -3.34
CA LEU A 136 12.84 -9.43 -3.45
C LEU A 136 11.36 -9.20 -3.74
N ASP A 137 10.72 -8.30 -2.98
CA ASP A 137 9.28 -8.03 -3.08
C ASP A 137 8.92 -7.46 -4.47
N SER A 138 9.81 -6.66 -5.07
CA SER A 138 9.64 -6.11 -6.43
C SER A 138 10.09 -7.06 -7.56
N LEU A 139 10.91 -8.08 -7.28
CA LEU A 139 11.32 -9.06 -8.29
C LEU A 139 10.24 -10.11 -8.55
N VAL A 140 9.50 -10.55 -7.52
CA VAL A 140 8.48 -11.60 -7.66
C VAL A 140 7.43 -11.27 -8.72
N PRO A 141 6.84 -10.06 -8.77
CA PRO A 141 5.90 -9.68 -9.82
C PRO A 141 6.49 -9.63 -11.24
N ARG A 142 7.82 -9.55 -11.38
CA ARG A 142 8.49 -9.55 -12.70
C ARG A 142 8.74 -10.95 -13.25
N ILE A 143 8.84 -11.96 -12.38
CA ILE A 143 9.21 -13.34 -12.76
C ILE A 143 8.02 -14.32 -12.70
N VAL A 144 6.85 -13.86 -12.22
CA VAL A 144 5.62 -14.64 -12.11
C VAL A 144 4.53 -13.95 -12.93
N ALA A 145 3.81 -14.71 -13.76
CA ALA A 145 2.67 -14.19 -14.52
C ALA A 145 1.54 -13.71 -13.58
N TYR A 146 0.77 -12.72 -14.02
CA TYR A 146 -0.24 -12.04 -13.19
C TYR A 146 -1.25 -13.03 -12.59
N GLU A 147 -1.71 -14.01 -13.36
CA GLU A 147 -2.64 -15.07 -12.95
C GLU A 147 -2.09 -16.01 -11.85
N HIS A 148 -0.77 -16.02 -11.63
CA HIS A 148 -0.11 -16.87 -10.64
C HIS A 148 0.41 -16.09 -9.43
N LEU A 149 0.22 -14.77 -9.36
CA LEU A 149 0.75 -13.94 -8.27
C LEU A 149 0.17 -14.31 -6.90
N THR A 150 -1.14 -14.61 -6.83
CA THR A 150 -1.78 -15.05 -5.59
C THR A 150 -1.18 -16.36 -5.09
N ALA A 151 -1.00 -17.34 -5.98
CA ALA A 151 -0.37 -18.63 -5.65
C ALA A 151 1.10 -18.46 -5.21
N ALA A 152 1.85 -17.57 -5.88
CA ALA A 152 3.23 -17.26 -5.50
C ALA A 152 3.30 -16.60 -4.12
N GLY A 153 2.37 -15.69 -3.82
CA GLY A 153 2.18 -15.11 -2.50
C GLY A 153 1.93 -16.18 -1.43
N SER A 154 1.01 -17.11 -1.68
CA SER A 154 0.72 -18.22 -0.77
C SER A 154 1.94 -19.12 -0.52
N LEU A 155 2.72 -19.45 -1.55
CA LEU A 155 3.94 -20.25 -1.40
C LEU A 155 5.02 -19.51 -0.60
N ASN A 156 5.18 -18.20 -0.81
CA ASN A 156 6.10 -17.39 -0.01
C ASN A 156 5.67 -17.30 1.45
N SER A 157 4.37 -17.10 1.71
CA SER A 157 3.82 -17.14 3.07
C SER A 157 4.07 -18.48 3.73
N LEU A 158 3.81 -19.59 3.01
CA LEU A 158 4.07 -20.94 3.52
C LEU A 158 5.55 -21.13 3.91
N ARG A 159 6.48 -20.71 3.04
CA ARG A 159 7.92 -20.73 3.33
C ARG A 159 8.26 -19.99 4.62
N TRP A 160 7.74 -18.78 4.80
CA TRP A 160 8.02 -17.97 5.99
C TRP A 160 7.45 -18.61 7.25
N THR A 161 6.21 -19.08 7.21
CA THR A 161 5.55 -19.62 8.38
C THR A 161 6.12 -20.97 8.81
N VAL A 162 6.38 -21.88 7.85
CA VAL A 162 7.05 -23.15 8.15
C VAL A 162 8.48 -22.91 8.65
N GLY A 163 9.23 -22.02 8.00
CA GLY A 163 10.59 -21.69 8.43
C GLY A 163 10.63 -21.06 9.82
N GLY A 164 9.70 -20.16 10.15
CA GLY A 164 9.63 -19.54 11.48
C GLY A 164 9.36 -20.52 12.62
N VAL A 165 8.69 -21.63 12.35
CA VAL A 165 8.44 -22.68 13.36
C VAL A 165 9.57 -23.71 13.37
N ALA A 166 9.88 -24.29 12.20
CA ALA A 166 10.85 -25.38 12.11
C ALA A 166 12.29 -24.90 12.25
N GLY A 167 12.62 -23.71 11.75
CA GLY A 167 13.97 -23.14 11.75
C GLY A 167 14.55 -23.00 13.16
N PRO A 168 13.95 -22.19 14.06
CA PRO A 168 14.46 -22.04 15.42
C PRO A 168 14.47 -23.34 16.23
N ALA A 169 13.48 -24.22 16.01
CA ALA A 169 13.44 -25.53 16.67
C ALA A 169 14.65 -26.40 16.27
N LEU A 170 14.94 -26.49 14.96
CA LEU A 170 16.12 -27.19 14.45
C LEU A 170 17.42 -26.50 14.88
N ALA A 171 17.45 -25.17 14.88
CA ALA A 171 18.60 -24.39 15.33
C ALA A 171 18.95 -24.68 16.80
N GLY A 172 17.96 -24.74 17.68
CA GLY A 172 18.18 -25.12 19.08
C GLY A 172 18.82 -26.50 19.22
N VAL A 173 18.37 -27.48 18.42
CA VAL A 173 18.97 -28.84 18.41
C VAL A 173 20.42 -28.79 17.90
N VAL A 174 20.67 -28.09 16.78
CA VAL A 174 22.02 -27.98 16.23
C VAL A 174 22.97 -27.29 17.22
N VAL A 175 22.56 -26.16 17.80
CA VAL A 175 23.37 -25.43 18.79
C VAL A 175 23.62 -26.29 20.03
N ALA A 176 22.61 -27.00 20.55
CA ALA A 176 22.76 -27.81 21.76
C ALA A 176 23.62 -29.07 21.58
N TYR A 177 23.52 -29.76 20.43
CA TYR A 177 24.17 -31.07 20.23
C TYR A 177 25.40 -31.04 19.33
N ALA A 178 25.43 -30.16 18.33
CA ALA A 178 26.56 -30.01 17.42
C ALA A 178 27.45 -28.81 17.80
N GLY A 179 26.88 -27.79 18.45
CA GLY A 179 27.60 -26.60 18.88
C GLY A 179 27.54 -25.44 17.89
N LEU A 180 28.02 -24.27 18.33
CA LEU A 180 27.92 -23.00 17.61
C LEU A 180 28.64 -23.00 16.25
N GLY A 181 29.81 -23.66 16.16
CA GLY A 181 30.56 -23.74 14.90
C GLY A 181 29.76 -24.44 13.79
N TRP A 182 29.01 -25.50 14.10
CA TRP A 182 28.17 -26.17 13.12
C TRP A 182 26.96 -25.33 12.70
N ALA A 183 26.41 -24.52 13.62
CA ALA A 183 25.33 -23.58 13.29
C ALA A 183 25.77 -22.55 12.25
N TYR A 184 26.91 -21.86 12.48
CA TYR A 184 27.44 -20.88 11.52
C TYR A 184 27.96 -21.53 10.23
N GLY A 185 28.60 -22.69 10.32
CA GLY A 185 29.09 -23.41 9.15
C GLY A 185 27.96 -23.87 8.24
N ALA A 186 26.87 -24.39 8.80
CA ALA A 186 25.69 -24.77 8.04
C ALA A 186 25.04 -23.55 7.37
N ASP A 187 24.90 -22.44 8.10
CA ASP A 187 24.36 -21.18 7.55
C ASP A 187 25.20 -20.64 6.39
N LEU A 188 26.53 -20.60 6.53
CA LEU A 188 27.46 -20.25 5.44
C LEU A 188 27.23 -21.11 4.19
N VAL A 189 27.06 -22.42 4.36
CA VAL A 189 26.75 -23.33 3.24
C VAL A 189 25.40 -22.99 2.61
N THR A 190 24.39 -22.63 3.41
CA THR A 190 23.08 -22.22 2.87
C THR A 190 23.18 -20.98 1.97
N PHE A 191 23.96 -19.97 2.37
CA PHE A 191 24.22 -18.78 1.54
C PHE A 191 25.01 -19.11 0.27
N ALA A 192 26.01 -19.99 0.35
CA ALA A 192 26.75 -20.45 -0.83
C ALA A 192 25.82 -21.13 -1.86
N ILE A 193 24.91 -21.99 -1.39
CA ILE A 193 23.91 -22.64 -2.24
C ILE A 193 22.92 -21.61 -2.81
N SER A 194 22.48 -20.64 -2.01
CA SER A 194 21.59 -19.56 -2.44
C SER A 194 22.20 -18.72 -3.56
N VAL A 195 23.45 -18.30 -3.42
CA VAL A 195 24.20 -17.58 -4.45
C VAL A 195 24.33 -18.43 -5.71
N ALA A 196 24.67 -19.72 -5.58
CA ALA A 196 24.76 -20.62 -6.73
C ALA A 196 23.42 -20.75 -7.50
N LEU A 197 22.30 -20.85 -6.78
CA LEU A 197 20.95 -20.87 -7.37
C LEU A 197 20.59 -19.51 -8.01
N GLY A 198 20.96 -18.41 -7.35
CA GLY A 198 20.69 -17.04 -7.79
C GLY A 198 21.47 -16.61 -9.03
N ILE A 199 22.66 -17.18 -9.27
CA ILE A 199 23.42 -16.98 -10.52
C ILE A 199 22.58 -17.42 -11.73
N GLY A 200 21.68 -18.39 -11.57
CA GLY A 200 20.78 -18.83 -12.63
C GLY A 200 19.61 -17.89 -12.95
N LEU A 201 19.37 -16.84 -12.16
CA LEU A 201 18.26 -15.90 -12.39
C LEU A 201 18.52 -15.02 -13.61
N ALA A 202 17.46 -14.66 -14.35
CA ALA A 202 17.55 -13.66 -15.40
C ALA A 202 17.93 -12.28 -14.84
N ALA A 203 18.66 -11.49 -15.63
CA ALA A 203 18.94 -10.09 -15.29
C ALA A 203 17.62 -9.31 -15.14
N SER A 204 17.58 -8.39 -14.18
CA SER A 204 16.38 -7.63 -13.84
C SER A 204 16.77 -6.15 -13.74
N PRO A 205 17.02 -5.50 -14.90
CA PRO A 205 17.63 -4.18 -14.94
C PRO A 205 16.79 -3.14 -14.20
N ALA A 206 17.46 -2.08 -13.74
CA ALA A 206 16.84 -0.90 -13.14
C ALA A 206 15.80 -0.28 -14.08
N ALA A 207 14.77 0.36 -13.52
CA ALA A 207 13.78 1.07 -14.31
C ALA A 207 14.43 2.29 -14.98
N HIS A 208 14.18 2.49 -16.29
CA HIS A 208 14.75 3.61 -17.05
C HIS A 208 14.32 5.00 -16.54
N GLU A 209 13.27 5.07 -15.72
CA GLU A 209 12.74 6.30 -15.09
C GLU A 209 12.98 6.37 -13.58
N ALA A 210 13.90 5.57 -13.02
CA ALA A 210 14.16 5.57 -11.58
C ALA A 210 14.60 6.98 -11.10
N VAL A 211 13.69 7.70 -10.45
CA VAL A 211 13.99 8.95 -9.75
C VAL A 211 15.00 8.61 -8.67
N LYS A 212 16.14 9.32 -8.65
CA LYS A 212 17.19 9.06 -7.67
C LYS A 212 16.59 9.10 -6.25
N PRO A 213 17.05 8.22 -5.34
CA PRO A 213 16.67 8.28 -3.93
C PRO A 213 16.81 9.71 -3.43
N SER A 214 15.72 10.33 -3.00
CA SER A 214 15.75 11.70 -2.47
C SER A 214 15.23 11.70 -1.04
N LEU A 215 15.93 12.40 -0.15
CA LEU A 215 15.45 12.61 1.22
C LEU A 215 14.08 13.33 1.24
N ARG A 216 13.77 14.07 0.18
CA ARG A 216 12.49 14.76 -0.02
C ARG A 216 11.31 13.80 -0.20
N SER A 217 11.48 12.72 -0.97
CA SER A 217 10.42 11.70 -1.15
C SER A 217 10.18 10.88 0.12
N ILE A 218 11.23 10.64 0.92
CA ILE A 218 11.09 10.02 2.26
C ILE A 218 10.33 10.97 3.20
N ALA A 219 10.67 12.26 3.20
CA ALA A 219 10.01 13.27 4.03
C ALA A 219 8.53 13.48 3.65
N GLU A 220 8.19 13.37 2.37
CA GLU A 220 6.81 13.39 1.87
C GLU A 220 6.01 12.19 2.41
N GLY A 221 6.57 10.98 2.33
CA GLY A 221 5.99 9.79 2.95
C GLY A 221 5.79 9.96 4.46
N ALA A 222 6.81 10.42 5.18
CA ALA A 222 6.71 10.63 6.63
C ALA A 222 5.63 11.66 6.99
N ARG A 223 5.52 12.76 6.24
CA ARG A 223 4.48 13.78 6.45
C ARG A 223 3.08 13.22 6.18
N TYR A 224 2.92 12.40 5.15
CA TYR A 224 1.65 11.74 4.86
C TYR A 224 1.26 10.75 5.97
N ALA A 225 2.17 9.87 6.38
CA ALA A 225 1.95 8.94 7.49
C ALA A 225 1.55 9.69 8.78
N TRP A 226 2.16 10.85 9.04
CA TRP A 226 1.84 11.69 10.21
C TRP A 226 0.42 12.28 10.16
N SER A 227 -0.14 12.48 8.96
CA SER A 227 -1.49 13.01 8.79
C SER A 227 -2.60 12.00 9.12
N ARG A 228 -2.28 10.69 9.12
CA ARG A 228 -3.21 9.58 9.33
C ARG A 228 -3.17 9.11 10.79
N LYS A 229 -3.94 9.77 11.65
CA LYS A 229 -3.97 9.53 13.10
C LYS A 229 -4.39 8.09 13.45
N GLU A 230 -5.23 7.48 12.62
CA GLU A 230 -5.67 6.10 12.71
C GLU A 230 -4.51 5.11 12.58
N LEU A 231 -3.59 5.31 11.62
CA LEU A 231 -2.41 4.47 11.43
C LEU A 231 -1.40 4.70 12.56
N LEU A 232 -1.11 5.97 12.87
CA LEU A 232 -0.21 6.33 13.97
C LEU A 232 -0.64 5.73 15.31
N GLY A 233 -1.94 5.74 15.60
CA GLY A 233 -2.48 5.14 16.83
C GLY A 233 -2.17 3.65 16.91
N THR A 234 -2.31 2.94 15.79
CA THR A 234 -2.08 1.49 15.74
C THR A 234 -0.59 1.15 15.84
N TYR A 235 0.29 1.98 15.26
CA TYR A 235 1.72 1.87 15.45
C TYR A 235 2.13 2.16 16.88
N ALA A 236 1.62 3.23 17.50
CA ALA A 236 1.94 3.54 18.88
C ALA A 236 1.57 2.40 19.85
N ILE A 237 0.41 1.76 19.62
CA ILE A 237 -0.02 0.59 20.40
C ILE A 237 0.93 -0.60 20.19
N ASP A 238 1.25 -0.92 18.94
CA ASP A 238 2.09 -2.06 18.58
C ASP A 238 3.53 -1.86 19.08
N LEU A 239 4.13 -0.70 18.83
CA LEU A 239 5.45 -0.33 19.36
C LEU A 239 5.48 -0.40 20.89
N ALA A 240 4.44 0.06 21.58
CA ALA A 240 4.37 -0.06 23.04
C ALA A 240 4.30 -1.53 23.47
N ALA A 241 3.44 -2.33 22.85
CA ALA A 241 3.31 -3.75 23.17
C ALA A 241 4.64 -4.49 22.99
N MET A 242 5.33 -4.26 21.87
CA MET A 242 6.61 -4.89 21.58
C MET A 242 7.74 -4.35 22.46
N PHE A 243 7.85 -3.03 22.63
CA PHE A 243 8.87 -2.43 23.49
C PHE A 243 8.80 -2.96 24.92
N PHE A 244 7.60 -3.06 25.49
CA PHE A 244 7.45 -3.46 26.89
C PHE A 244 7.52 -4.97 27.11
N ALA A 245 7.19 -5.80 26.11
CA ALA A 245 6.95 -7.23 26.33
C ALA A 245 7.66 -8.16 25.32
N MET A 246 8.68 -7.70 24.60
CA MET A 246 9.48 -8.59 23.73
C MET A 246 10.44 -9.48 24.54
N PRO A 247 10.36 -10.83 24.45
CA PRO A 247 11.13 -11.72 25.31
C PRO A 247 12.44 -12.28 24.69
N ILE A 248 12.69 -12.04 23.41
CA ILE A 248 13.76 -12.70 22.61
C ILE A 248 15.12 -12.70 23.31
N ALA A 249 15.61 -11.53 23.73
CA ALA A 249 16.95 -11.39 24.33
C ALA A 249 17.14 -12.15 25.65
N VAL A 250 16.03 -12.52 26.32
CA VAL A 250 16.08 -13.18 27.63
C VAL A 250 15.76 -14.67 27.56
N LEU A 251 15.31 -15.20 26.41
CA LEU A 251 14.99 -16.62 26.25
C LEU A 251 16.15 -17.56 26.61
N PRO A 252 17.42 -17.29 26.20
CA PRO A 252 18.53 -18.16 26.58
C PRO A 252 18.74 -18.26 28.09
N PHE A 253 18.43 -17.20 28.85
CA PHE A 253 18.56 -17.19 30.30
C PHE A 253 17.33 -17.78 30.99
N LEU A 254 16.15 -17.60 30.40
CA LEU A 254 14.91 -18.20 30.90
C LEU A 254 14.97 -19.73 30.80
N ALA A 255 15.56 -20.26 29.72
CA ALA A 255 15.79 -21.69 29.55
C ALA A 255 16.68 -22.27 30.67
N ASP A 256 17.74 -21.56 31.07
CA ASP A 256 18.61 -21.96 32.19
C ASP A 256 17.88 -21.93 33.53
N GLU A 257 17.13 -20.85 33.81
CA GLU A 257 16.37 -20.72 35.06
C GLU A 257 15.29 -21.81 35.20
N LEU A 258 14.82 -22.36 34.08
CA LEU A 258 13.86 -23.47 34.05
C LEU A 258 14.53 -24.84 33.99
N HIS A 259 15.87 -24.90 34.00
CA HIS A 259 16.67 -26.11 33.82
C HIS A 259 16.25 -26.91 32.57
N ALA A 260 15.96 -26.19 31.48
CA ALA A 260 15.40 -26.74 30.24
C ALA A 260 16.08 -26.17 29.00
N GLU A 261 17.42 -26.19 28.95
CA GLU A 261 18.23 -25.70 27.81
C GLU A 261 17.80 -26.31 26.46
N TRP A 262 17.40 -27.58 26.46
CA TRP A 262 16.87 -28.29 25.28
C TRP A 262 15.64 -27.60 24.65
N SER A 263 14.91 -26.81 25.44
CA SER A 263 13.69 -26.13 25.00
C SER A 263 13.94 -24.78 24.33
N LEU A 264 15.18 -24.28 24.30
CA LEU A 264 15.48 -22.93 23.78
C LEU A 264 15.00 -22.74 22.34
N GLY A 265 15.28 -23.71 21.46
CA GLY A 265 14.78 -23.67 20.08
C GLY A 265 13.26 -23.67 20.00
N LEU A 266 12.59 -24.40 20.89
CA LEU A 266 11.13 -24.43 21.00
C LEU A 266 10.57 -23.10 21.52
N MET A 267 11.27 -22.42 22.44
CA MET A 267 10.86 -21.10 22.93
C MET A 267 10.89 -20.06 21.80
N TYR A 268 11.93 -20.07 20.96
CA TYR A 268 11.97 -19.22 19.76
C TYR A 268 10.89 -19.60 18.73
N ALA A 269 10.61 -20.89 18.56
CA ALA A 269 9.59 -21.40 17.63
C ALA A 269 8.14 -21.19 18.12
N ALA A 270 7.92 -21.04 19.43
CA ALA A 270 6.58 -20.99 20.01
C ALA A 270 5.77 -19.77 19.51
N ILE A 271 6.38 -18.58 19.44
CA ILE A 271 5.71 -17.38 18.93
C ILE A 271 5.26 -17.58 17.47
N PRO A 272 6.15 -17.91 16.51
CA PRO A 272 5.73 -18.25 15.14
C PRO A 272 4.68 -19.36 15.05
N ALA A 273 4.74 -20.38 15.93
CA ALA A 273 3.77 -21.47 15.93
C ALA A 273 2.35 -20.98 16.28
N GLY A 274 2.23 -20.09 17.27
CA GLY A 274 0.96 -19.42 17.57
C GLY A 274 0.45 -18.57 16.41
N SER A 275 1.35 -17.82 15.77
CA SER A 275 1.02 -17.00 14.61
C SER A 275 0.51 -17.83 13.42
N LEU A 276 1.08 -19.02 13.20
CA LEU A 276 0.61 -19.97 12.20
C LEU A 276 -0.82 -20.43 12.48
N LEU A 277 -1.15 -20.77 13.74
CA LEU A 277 -2.49 -21.23 14.11
C LEU A 277 -3.56 -20.19 13.80
N VAL A 278 -3.31 -18.91 14.07
CA VAL A 278 -4.24 -17.83 13.73
C VAL A 278 -4.33 -17.63 12.22
N SER A 279 -3.21 -17.71 11.50
CA SER A 279 -3.20 -17.58 10.04
C SER A 279 -4.06 -18.65 9.37
N LEU A 280 -3.95 -19.91 9.82
CA LEU A 280 -4.74 -21.04 9.33
C LEU A 280 -6.23 -20.95 9.68
N THR A 281 -6.59 -20.22 10.74
CA THR A 281 -7.97 -20.07 11.20
C THR A 281 -8.57 -18.68 10.89
N SER A 282 -7.90 -17.86 10.08
CA SER A 282 -8.18 -16.43 9.90
C SER A 282 -9.53 -16.07 9.25
N GLY A 283 -10.34 -17.03 8.80
CA GLY A 283 -11.62 -16.76 8.12
C GLY A 283 -12.61 -15.90 8.92
N TRP A 284 -12.54 -15.92 10.25
CA TRP A 284 -13.37 -15.08 11.14
C TRP A 284 -13.06 -13.58 11.04
N THR A 285 -11.87 -13.21 10.58
CA THR A 285 -11.39 -11.81 10.55
C THR A 285 -12.25 -10.94 9.63
N SER A 286 -12.84 -11.51 8.58
CA SER A 286 -13.77 -10.83 7.66
C SER A 286 -15.02 -10.26 8.34
N ARG A 287 -15.40 -10.79 9.51
CA ARG A 287 -16.58 -10.35 10.29
C ARG A 287 -16.27 -9.23 11.27
N VAL A 288 -15.00 -8.85 11.42
CA VAL A 288 -14.56 -7.86 12.40
C VAL A 288 -14.40 -6.51 11.72
N HIS A 289 -15.36 -5.60 11.94
CA HIS A 289 -15.35 -4.28 11.29
C HIS A 289 -14.61 -3.19 12.08
N ARG A 290 -14.20 -3.46 13.33
CA ARG A 290 -13.55 -2.47 14.21
C ARG A 290 -12.05 -2.78 14.38
N HIS A 291 -11.29 -2.65 13.30
CA HIS A 291 -9.86 -3.05 13.23
C HIS A 291 -9.01 -2.43 14.37
N GLY A 292 -9.15 -1.13 14.65
CA GLY A 292 -8.38 -0.49 15.72
C GLY A 292 -8.64 -1.08 17.12
N ARG A 293 -9.88 -1.51 17.42
CA ARG A 293 -10.19 -2.19 18.70
C ARG A 293 -9.62 -3.60 18.75
N ALA A 294 -9.58 -4.29 17.61
CA ALA A 294 -8.97 -5.60 17.50
C ALA A 294 -7.45 -5.52 17.76
N VAL A 295 -6.76 -4.50 17.25
CA VAL A 295 -5.33 -4.24 17.54
C VAL A 295 -5.10 -3.97 19.03
N VAL A 296 -5.94 -3.15 19.68
CA VAL A 296 -5.83 -2.92 21.14
C VAL A 296 -6.03 -4.21 21.94
N PHE A 297 -7.04 -5.02 21.56
CA PHE A 297 -7.29 -6.30 22.21
C PHE A 297 -6.12 -7.27 22.03
N ALA A 298 -5.56 -7.34 20.83
CA ALA A 298 -4.37 -8.12 20.53
C ALA A 298 -3.16 -7.68 21.39
N ALA A 299 -2.88 -6.38 21.45
CA ALA A 299 -1.80 -5.84 22.29
C ALA A 299 -1.98 -6.16 23.79
N ALA A 300 -3.21 -6.08 24.29
CA ALA A 300 -3.52 -6.46 25.66
C ALA A 300 -3.34 -7.98 25.88
N GLY A 301 -3.80 -8.81 24.95
CA GLY A 301 -3.63 -10.26 24.97
C GLY A 301 -2.17 -10.68 24.94
N TRP A 302 -1.35 -10.04 24.10
CA TRP A 302 0.10 -10.18 24.07
C TRP A 302 0.73 -9.91 25.45
N GLY A 303 0.37 -8.78 26.07
CA GLY A 303 0.81 -8.45 27.42
C GLY A 303 0.43 -9.51 28.46
N VAL A 304 -0.82 -9.99 28.47
CA VAL A 304 -1.26 -11.05 29.40
C VAL A 304 -0.49 -12.35 29.17
N ALA A 305 -0.31 -12.74 27.91
CA ALA A 305 0.44 -13.94 27.56
C ALA A 305 1.89 -13.86 28.06
N MET A 306 2.55 -12.71 27.88
CA MET A 306 3.93 -12.51 28.36
C MET A 306 4.03 -12.44 29.89
N VAL A 307 3.01 -11.91 30.59
CA VAL A 307 2.92 -12.02 32.06
C VAL A 307 2.84 -13.49 32.48
N GLY A 308 2.00 -14.27 31.80
CA GLY A 308 1.87 -15.71 32.03
C GLY A 308 3.20 -16.46 31.81
N ALA A 309 3.89 -16.17 30.71
CA ALA A 309 5.19 -16.76 30.40
C ALA A 309 6.26 -16.43 31.46
N GLY A 310 6.32 -15.18 31.92
CA GLY A 310 7.29 -14.76 32.95
C GLY A 310 6.98 -15.28 34.36
N ALA A 311 5.70 -15.53 34.67
CA ALA A 311 5.26 -16.05 35.97
C ALA A 311 5.32 -17.59 36.05
N ALA A 312 5.25 -18.28 34.91
CA ALA A 312 5.25 -19.73 34.86
C ALA A 312 6.60 -20.32 35.30
N GLY A 313 6.54 -21.30 36.21
CA GLY A 313 7.70 -22.10 36.60
C GLY A 313 7.88 -23.40 35.80
N ASN A 314 6.97 -23.69 34.87
CA ASN A 314 6.97 -24.92 34.09
C ASN A 314 7.20 -24.60 32.61
N VAL A 315 8.18 -25.25 31.97
CA VAL A 315 8.56 -25.02 30.58
C VAL A 315 7.40 -25.18 29.59
N TRP A 316 6.50 -26.13 29.79
CA TRP A 316 5.35 -26.35 28.91
C TRP A 316 4.34 -25.21 28.99
N LEU A 317 4.14 -24.64 30.18
CA LEU A 317 3.31 -23.45 30.35
C LEU A 317 3.96 -22.23 29.71
N VAL A 318 5.28 -22.07 29.81
CA VAL A 318 6.02 -21.01 29.13
C VAL A 318 5.83 -21.12 27.62
N LEU A 319 6.03 -22.31 27.03
CA LEU A 319 5.81 -22.55 25.60
C LEU A 319 4.36 -22.24 25.19
N ALA A 320 3.37 -22.66 25.99
CA ALA A 320 1.96 -22.39 25.72
C ALA A 320 1.65 -20.88 25.74
N PHE A 321 2.21 -20.13 26.70
CA PHE A 321 2.03 -18.69 26.78
C PHE A 321 2.78 -17.94 25.67
N LEU A 322 3.98 -18.37 25.28
CA LEU A 322 4.69 -17.80 24.14
C LEU A 322 3.91 -18.02 22.83
N ALA A 323 3.35 -19.21 22.64
CA ALA A 323 2.47 -19.50 21.51
C ALA A 323 1.18 -18.66 21.55
N LEU A 324 0.55 -18.51 22.72
CA LEU A 324 -0.60 -17.63 22.88
C LEU A 324 -0.24 -16.17 22.55
N GLY A 325 0.95 -15.71 22.92
CA GLY A 325 1.49 -14.42 22.49
C GLY A 325 1.55 -14.33 20.96
N GLY A 326 2.14 -15.32 20.30
CA GLY A 326 2.18 -15.39 18.83
C GLY A 326 0.81 -15.35 18.15
N CYS A 327 -0.22 -15.94 18.76
CA CYS A 327 -1.60 -15.80 18.29
C CYS A 327 -2.05 -14.33 18.29
N PHE A 328 -1.87 -13.63 19.41
CA PHE A 328 -2.25 -12.23 19.51
C PHE A 328 -1.43 -11.31 18.61
N ASP A 329 -0.13 -11.57 18.46
CA ASP A 329 0.72 -10.84 17.52
C ASP A 329 0.20 -10.95 16.07
N MET A 330 -0.15 -12.15 15.63
CA MET A 330 -0.73 -12.35 14.30
C MET A 330 -2.09 -11.67 14.14
N VAL A 331 -2.94 -11.65 15.18
CA VAL A 331 -4.20 -10.89 15.15
C VAL A 331 -3.92 -9.39 14.96
N SER A 332 -2.93 -8.82 15.67
CA SER A 332 -2.47 -7.44 15.45
C SER A 332 -2.01 -7.25 13.99
N GLY A 333 -1.15 -8.13 13.50
CA GLY A 333 -0.58 -8.10 12.15
C GLY A 333 -1.65 -8.08 11.05
N ILE A 334 -2.64 -8.98 11.09
CA ILE A 334 -3.72 -9.05 10.09
C ILE A 334 -4.50 -7.73 10.03
N PHE A 335 -4.92 -7.19 11.17
CA PHE A 335 -5.71 -5.96 11.18
C PHE A 335 -4.88 -4.71 10.85
N ARG A 336 -3.59 -4.67 11.23
CA ARG A 336 -2.66 -3.61 10.80
C ARG A 336 -2.47 -3.63 9.28
N ALA A 337 -2.21 -4.80 8.69
CA ALA A 337 -2.08 -4.95 7.25
C ALA A 337 -3.37 -4.59 6.51
N ALA A 338 -4.54 -4.99 7.04
CA ALA A 338 -5.82 -4.60 6.47
C ALA A 338 -6.03 -3.07 6.49
N MET A 339 -5.71 -2.40 7.61
CA MET A 339 -5.79 -0.93 7.68
C MET A 339 -4.79 -0.28 6.73
N TRP A 340 -3.55 -0.76 6.65
CA TRP A 340 -2.54 -0.23 5.72
C TRP A 340 -3.04 -0.31 4.26
N ASN A 341 -3.45 -1.51 3.83
CA ASN A 341 -3.90 -1.75 2.46
C ASN A 341 -5.18 -0.97 2.12
N GLN A 342 -6.06 -0.70 3.09
CA GLN A 342 -7.31 0.05 2.88
C GLN A 342 -7.14 1.57 2.97
N THR A 343 -6.11 2.08 3.65
CA THR A 343 -6.00 3.52 3.94
C THR A 343 -4.88 4.22 3.17
N ILE A 344 -3.97 3.47 2.56
CA ILE A 344 -2.81 4.01 1.85
C ILE A 344 -2.98 3.84 0.34
N PRO A 345 -3.02 4.96 -0.42
CA PRO A 345 -3.05 4.96 -1.88
C PRO A 345 -1.84 4.24 -2.47
N ASP A 346 -2.05 3.51 -3.56
CA ASP A 346 -1.04 2.68 -4.23
C ASP A 346 0.22 3.48 -4.60
N GLU A 347 0.06 4.73 -5.03
CA GLU A 347 1.15 5.66 -5.41
C GLU A 347 2.09 6.05 -4.26
N LEU A 348 1.62 5.93 -3.01
CA LEU A 348 2.39 6.24 -1.81
C LEU A 348 2.97 5.00 -1.16
N ARG A 349 2.52 3.78 -1.52
CA ARG A 349 2.97 2.53 -0.88
C ARG A 349 4.47 2.33 -0.98
N GLY A 350 5.09 2.57 -2.14
CA GLY A 350 6.55 2.45 -2.29
C GLY A 350 7.33 3.44 -1.42
N ARG A 351 6.86 4.69 -1.32
CA ARG A 351 7.45 5.74 -0.47
C ARG A 351 7.24 5.50 1.02
N LEU A 352 6.16 4.81 1.36
CA LEU A 352 5.75 4.49 2.73
C LEU A 352 6.21 3.10 3.18
N ALA A 353 6.68 2.23 2.28
CA ALA A 353 7.12 0.88 2.59
C ALA A 353 8.25 0.85 3.64
N GLY A 354 9.18 1.81 3.58
CA GLY A 354 10.22 1.97 4.60
C GLY A 354 9.62 2.33 5.97
N ILE A 355 8.61 3.20 6.02
CA ILE A 355 7.91 3.56 7.25
C ILE A 355 7.08 2.37 7.78
N GLU A 356 6.47 1.60 6.89
CA GLU A 356 5.78 0.36 7.23
C GLU A 356 6.74 -0.64 7.89
N LEU A 357 7.90 -0.88 7.27
CA LEU A 357 8.96 -1.73 7.79
C LEU A 357 9.37 -1.30 9.20
N LEU A 358 9.63 0.00 9.38
CA LEU A 358 9.98 0.52 10.70
C LEU A 358 8.87 0.39 11.73
N SER A 359 7.60 0.46 11.32
CA SER A 359 6.46 0.37 12.23
C SER A 359 6.41 -0.95 13.00
N TYR A 360 6.81 -2.07 12.38
CA TYR A 360 6.81 -3.39 13.04
C TYR A 360 8.20 -3.88 13.46
N SER A 361 9.30 -3.26 13.01
CA SER A 361 10.66 -3.69 13.39
C SER A 361 11.26 -2.89 14.54
N VAL A 362 10.97 -1.59 14.68
CA VAL A 362 11.56 -0.74 15.74
C VAL A 362 11.14 -1.18 17.14
N GLY A 363 9.86 -1.52 17.32
CA GLY A 363 9.30 -1.96 18.60
C GLY A 363 10.01 -3.20 19.17
N PRO A 364 10.07 -4.32 18.42
CA PRO A 364 10.79 -5.52 18.85
C PRO A 364 12.27 -5.28 19.15
N THR A 365 12.98 -4.56 18.28
CA THR A 365 14.42 -4.30 18.44
C THR A 365 14.71 -3.48 19.70
N THR A 366 13.96 -2.41 19.94
CA THR A 366 14.08 -1.62 21.18
C THR A 366 13.59 -2.37 22.42
N GLY A 367 12.59 -3.24 22.27
CA GLY A 367 12.10 -4.12 23.31
C GLY A 367 13.14 -5.13 23.78
N GLN A 368 13.96 -5.67 22.87
CA GLN A 368 15.09 -6.55 23.21
C GLN A 368 16.14 -5.85 24.07
N VAL A 369 16.51 -4.62 23.72
CA VAL A 369 17.44 -3.79 24.51
C VAL A 369 16.90 -3.60 25.92
N ARG A 370 15.62 -3.23 26.02
CA ARG A 370 14.93 -3.05 27.30
C ARG A 370 14.85 -4.37 28.08
N ALA A 371 14.53 -5.49 27.44
CA ALA A 371 14.40 -6.79 28.08
C ALA A 371 15.75 -7.27 28.65
N GLY A 372 16.84 -7.15 27.89
CA GLY A 372 18.18 -7.49 28.36
C GLY A 372 18.65 -6.60 29.51
N GLY A 373 18.46 -5.28 29.38
CA GLY A 373 18.82 -4.33 30.43
C GLY A 373 18.01 -4.53 31.73
N MET A 374 16.71 -4.75 31.62
CA MET A 374 15.86 -5.05 32.77
C MET A 374 16.19 -6.40 33.41
N ALA A 375 16.58 -7.40 32.63
CA ALA A 375 17.01 -8.69 33.17
C ALA A 375 18.30 -8.56 33.98
N ALA A 376 19.24 -7.73 33.53
CA ALA A 376 20.46 -7.44 34.29
C ALA A 376 20.18 -6.67 35.59
N LEU A 377 19.15 -5.81 35.63
CA LEU A 377 18.83 -4.99 36.81
C LEU A 377 17.91 -5.68 37.83
N ALA A 378 16.94 -6.45 37.35
CA ALA A 378 15.84 -6.97 38.17
C ALA A 378 15.66 -8.49 38.08
N GLY A 379 16.46 -9.19 37.26
CA GLY A 379 16.34 -10.62 36.98
C GLY A 379 15.48 -10.93 35.75
N VAL A 380 15.69 -12.11 35.18
CA VAL A 380 15.10 -12.55 33.90
C VAL A 380 13.58 -12.55 33.97
N ARG A 381 13.00 -13.23 34.96
CA ARG A 381 11.53 -13.27 35.13
C ARG A 381 10.95 -11.88 35.32
N ALA A 382 11.53 -11.05 36.20
CA ALA A 382 11.05 -9.70 36.45
C ALA A 382 11.09 -8.81 35.18
N SER A 383 12.07 -9.04 34.31
CA SER A 383 12.11 -8.38 33.00
C SER A 383 10.91 -8.75 32.13
N VAL A 384 10.59 -10.05 32.05
CA VAL A 384 9.47 -10.58 31.26
C VAL A 384 8.12 -10.12 31.82
N TRP A 385 7.77 -10.47 33.06
CA TRP A 385 6.43 -10.16 33.58
C TRP A 385 6.26 -8.68 33.99
N GLY A 386 7.30 -8.02 34.52
CA GLY A 386 7.26 -6.60 34.89
C GLY A 386 7.28 -5.66 33.68
N GLY A 387 7.76 -6.12 32.53
CA GLY A 387 7.55 -5.47 31.23
C GLY A 387 6.16 -5.72 30.68
N ALA A 388 5.75 -6.98 30.65
CA ALA A 388 4.45 -7.39 30.16
C ALA A 388 3.26 -6.77 30.93
N GLY A 389 3.38 -6.62 32.25
CA GLY A 389 2.37 -5.93 33.07
C GLY A 389 2.23 -4.44 32.71
N ARG A 390 3.34 -3.77 32.34
CA ARG A 390 3.32 -2.38 31.84
C ARG A 390 2.73 -2.30 30.43
N ALA A 391 3.03 -3.26 29.55
CA ALA A 391 2.41 -3.37 28.23
C ALA A 391 0.89 -3.52 28.35
N TRP A 392 0.42 -4.43 29.21
CA TRP A 392 -0.98 -4.67 29.48
C TRP A 392 -1.68 -3.44 30.08
N ALA A 393 -1.06 -2.78 31.08
CA ALA A 393 -1.60 -1.56 31.66
C ALA A 393 -1.68 -0.41 30.65
N THR A 394 -0.70 -0.29 29.74
CA THR A 394 -0.68 0.71 28.68
C THR A 394 -1.78 0.44 27.65
N ALA A 395 -1.91 -0.81 27.18
CA ALA A 395 -2.98 -1.22 26.26
C ALA A 395 -4.37 -1.06 26.91
N GLY A 396 -4.51 -1.40 28.19
CA GLY A 396 -5.74 -1.20 28.97
C GLY A 396 -6.09 0.27 29.17
N ALA A 397 -5.11 1.14 29.46
CA ALA A 397 -5.33 2.58 29.55
C ALA A 397 -5.74 3.17 28.18
N LEU A 398 -5.08 2.77 27.10
CA LEU A 398 -5.45 3.17 25.74
C LEU A 398 -6.83 2.63 25.34
N TRP A 399 -7.21 1.43 25.78
CA TRP A 399 -8.54 0.86 25.58
C TRP A 399 -9.63 1.66 26.32
N LEU A 400 -9.37 2.09 27.55
CA LEU A 400 -10.27 2.94 28.33
C LEU A 400 -10.37 4.37 27.76
N LEU A 401 -9.32 4.84 27.08
CA LEU A 401 -9.30 6.12 26.36
C LEU A 401 -9.83 6.02 24.93
N ALA A 402 -9.95 4.82 24.36
CA ALA A 402 -10.45 4.60 23.00
C ALA A 402 -11.86 5.18 22.73
N PRO A 403 -12.80 5.22 23.70
CA PRO A 403 -14.08 5.93 23.54
C PRO A 403 -13.92 7.46 23.47
N PHE A 404 -12.94 8.02 24.16
CA PHE A 404 -12.65 9.46 24.20
C PHE A 404 -11.78 9.93 23.03
N LEU A 405 -11.08 8.99 22.38
CA LEU A 405 -10.30 9.19 21.15
C LEU A 405 -11.10 8.83 19.88
N ALA A 406 -12.37 8.43 20.00
CA ALA A 406 -13.21 8.08 18.85
C ALA A 406 -13.80 9.34 18.20
N PRO A 407 -13.61 9.48 16.88
CA PRO A 407 -14.54 8.81 15.98
C PRO A 407 -13.83 7.81 15.06
N LEU A 408 -13.21 6.76 15.61
CA LEU A 408 -12.73 5.62 14.82
C LEU A 408 -13.86 4.60 14.63
N LYS A 409 -14.87 5.01 13.86
CA LYS A 409 -15.62 4.06 13.02
C LYS A 409 -14.70 3.79 11.82
N ALA A 410 -14.48 2.52 11.48
CA ALA A 410 -14.31 2.20 10.06
C ALA A 410 -15.65 2.59 9.42
N LYS A 411 -15.73 3.81 8.88
CA LYS A 411 -16.92 4.27 8.18
C LYS A 411 -16.87 3.67 6.78
N GLN A 412 -17.67 2.62 6.56
CA GLN A 412 -18.61 2.72 5.43
C GLN A 412 -19.49 3.95 5.70
N GLY A 413 -19.81 4.69 4.64
CA GLY A 413 -20.37 6.05 4.62
C GLY A 413 -21.28 6.43 5.79
N LEU A 414 -21.14 7.70 6.21
CA LEU A 414 -22.07 8.56 6.96
C LEU A 414 -21.30 9.59 7.82
N ARG A 415 -21.22 10.81 7.29
CA ARG A 415 -21.01 12.18 7.85
C ARG A 415 -20.31 12.39 9.22
N PRO A 416 -19.46 13.42 9.38
CA PRO A 416 -19.32 14.15 10.65
C PRO A 416 -20.30 15.33 10.71
N ALA A 417 -20.89 15.54 11.89
CA ALA A 417 -21.65 16.74 12.20
C ALA A 417 -20.72 17.96 12.34
N SER A 418 -21.26 19.12 11.97
CA SER A 418 -20.69 20.47 12.06
C SER A 418 -20.12 20.80 13.44
N GLY A 419 -19.02 21.56 13.44
CA GLY A 419 -18.14 21.72 14.60
C GLY A 419 -18.66 22.59 15.74
N ARG A 420 -18.05 22.36 16.91
CA ARG A 420 -17.65 23.37 17.91
C ARG A 420 -16.80 22.68 19.00
N LEU A 421 -15.68 23.34 19.35
CA LEU A 421 -14.79 23.09 20.49
C LEU A 421 -14.12 21.71 20.59
N VAL A 422 -12.80 21.64 20.36
CA VAL A 422 -11.78 21.43 21.42
C VAL A 422 -10.44 21.94 20.89
N ALA A 423 -10.08 23.16 21.29
CA ALA A 423 -8.71 23.65 21.24
C ALA A 423 -8.20 23.71 22.68
N VAL A 424 -7.55 22.65 23.17
CA VAL A 424 -6.80 22.69 24.43
C VAL A 424 -5.56 21.77 24.31
N LEU A 425 -4.40 22.33 24.69
CA LEU A 425 -3.07 21.71 24.88
C LEU A 425 -2.21 21.46 23.62
N VAL A 426 -1.50 22.50 23.17
CA VAL A 426 -0.02 22.67 23.25
C VAL A 426 0.33 23.97 22.51
N ALA A 427 0.47 25.07 23.25
CA ALA A 427 1.31 26.23 22.91
C ALA A 427 1.34 27.15 24.13
N GLY A 428 2.53 27.31 24.71
CA GLY A 428 2.75 28.17 25.86
C GLY A 428 2.67 29.66 25.50
N GLY A 429 2.09 30.43 26.42
CA GLY A 429 2.52 31.77 26.82
C GLY A 429 2.28 32.94 25.86
N VAL A 430 1.28 33.78 26.16
CA VAL A 430 1.43 35.19 26.58
C VAL A 430 0.11 35.61 27.27
N VAL A 431 0.18 36.11 28.51
CA VAL A 431 -0.94 36.73 29.24
C VAL A 431 -0.63 38.23 29.37
N PRO A 432 -1.51 39.16 28.97
CA PRO A 432 -1.43 40.57 29.35
C PRO A 432 -1.94 40.77 30.79
N PRO A 433 -1.46 41.80 31.52
CA PRO A 433 -1.57 41.91 32.97
C PRO A 433 -2.95 42.41 33.41
N GLY A 434 -3.53 41.83 34.46
CA GLY A 434 -4.69 42.47 35.11
C GLY A 434 -5.54 41.69 36.12
N ILE A 435 -5.43 40.37 36.26
CA ILE A 435 -6.30 39.63 37.19
C ILE A 435 -5.50 38.60 37.99
N ARG A 436 -5.41 38.82 39.31
CA ARG A 436 -4.90 37.86 40.30
C ARG A 436 -6.06 37.02 40.83
N LEU A 437 -5.98 35.70 40.79
CA LEU A 437 -6.63 34.77 41.73
C LEU A 437 -5.88 33.41 41.76
N PRO A 438 -5.89 32.69 42.89
CA PRO A 438 -4.90 31.67 43.22
C PRO A 438 -5.37 30.26 42.83
N LEU A 439 -4.56 29.52 42.06
CA LEU A 439 -4.71 28.08 41.90
C LEU A 439 -3.38 27.45 41.45
N GLN A 440 -2.46 27.35 42.42
CA GLN A 440 -1.38 26.37 42.37
C GLN A 440 -1.80 25.15 43.21
N VAL A 441 -1.43 23.96 42.72
CA VAL A 441 -1.43 22.66 43.41
C VAL A 441 -2.79 21.93 43.50
N ALA A 442 -3.17 21.20 42.44
CA ALA A 442 -4.07 20.04 42.60
C ALA A 442 -3.95 18.92 41.55
N PHE A 443 -3.30 19.12 40.39
CA PHE A 443 -3.31 18.09 39.33
C PHE A 443 -2.00 17.30 39.15
N VAL A 444 -0.85 17.86 39.56
CA VAL A 444 0.44 17.14 39.52
C VAL A 444 0.58 16.11 40.67
N GLY A 445 -0.13 16.31 41.78
CA GLY A 445 -0.05 15.45 42.97
C GLY A 445 -0.80 14.11 42.90
N ARG A 446 -1.60 13.86 41.85
CA ARG A 446 -2.40 12.62 41.73
C ARG A 446 -1.79 11.59 40.77
N VAL A 447 -1.09 12.02 39.72
CA VAL A 447 -0.34 11.11 38.82
C VAL A 447 0.97 10.64 39.48
N HIS A 448 1.61 11.52 40.26
CA HIS A 448 2.81 11.16 41.01
C HIS A 448 2.55 10.17 42.17
N ARG A 449 1.30 10.08 42.66
CA ARG A 449 0.89 9.18 43.73
C ARG A 449 0.60 7.75 43.24
N VAL A 450 0.22 7.59 41.98
CA VAL A 450 -0.01 6.27 41.34
C VAL A 450 1.32 5.68 40.83
N LEU A 451 2.26 6.53 40.38
CA LEU A 451 3.60 6.10 39.95
C LEU A 451 4.62 5.99 41.10
N GLY A 452 4.34 6.57 42.26
CA GLY A 452 5.22 6.58 43.45
C GLY A 452 5.14 5.34 44.35
N LEU A 453 4.32 4.35 44.01
CA LEU A 453 4.12 3.11 44.80
C LEU A 453 4.99 1.93 44.31
N LEU A 454 5.86 2.13 43.33
CA LEU A 454 6.75 1.08 42.79
C LEU A 454 8.20 1.31 43.27
N PRO A 455 8.80 0.43 44.10
CA PRO A 455 10.15 0.65 44.62
C PRO A 455 11.26 0.45 43.58
N CYS A 456 12.29 1.30 43.70
CA CYS A 456 13.69 1.21 43.21
C CYS A 456 14.02 1.24 41.69
N ALA A 457 13.19 0.78 40.75
CA ALA A 457 13.61 0.65 39.35
C ALA A 457 13.66 1.96 38.52
N VAL A 458 12.96 3.02 38.95
CA VAL A 458 12.71 4.23 38.14
C VAL A 458 13.93 5.17 38.02
N ARG A 459 14.91 5.11 38.94
CA ARG A 459 16.08 6.01 38.89
C ARG A 459 17.13 5.60 37.83
N ALA A 460 17.20 4.33 37.45
CA ALA A 460 18.15 3.86 36.42
C ALA A 460 17.66 4.17 34.99
N GLU A 461 16.35 4.07 34.74
CA GLU A 461 15.74 4.32 33.42
C GLU A 461 15.90 5.77 32.93
N ALA A 462 15.84 6.76 33.84
CA ALA A 462 16.03 8.18 33.48
C ALA A 462 17.49 8.54 33.14
N VAL A 463 18.45 7.69 33.51
CA VAL A 463 19.87 7.86 33.19
C VAL A 463 20.18 7.20 31.84
N LEU A 464 19.66 5.98 31.61
CA LEU A 464 19.78 5.28 30.33
C LEU A 464 19.06 6.03 29.19
N GLY A 465 17.87 6.58 29.42
CA GLY A 465 17.17 7.38 28.41
C GLY A 465 17.90 8.66 28.03
N ARG A 466 18.64 9.28 28.96
CA ARG A 466 19.49 10.45 28.68
C ARG A 466 20.79 10.09 27.96
N ALA A 467 21.41 8.97 28.33
CA ALA A 467 22.59 8.45 27.63
C ALA A 467 22.25 8.05 26.18
N PHE A 468 21.07 7.45 25.96
CA PHE A 468 20.60 7.06 24.62
C PHE A 468 20.26 8.26 23.74
N GLY A 469 19.63 9.31 24.31
CA GLY A 469 19.40 10.57 23.60
C GLY A 469 20.71 11.24 23.18
N ALA A 470 21.73 11.22 24.04
CA ALA A 470 23.05 11.75 23.72
C ALA A 470 23.77 10.93 22.64
N LEU A 471 23.71 9.59 22.71
CA LEU A 471 24.31 8.70 21.71
C LEU A 471 23.64 8.82 20.34
N PHE A 472 22.30 8.96 20.31
CA PHE A 472 21.52 9.19 19.10
C PHE A 472 21.90 10.51 18.42
N HIS A 473 21.99 11.61 19.19
CA HIS A 473 22.46 12.90 18.66
C HIS A 473 23.89 12.83 18.12
N LEU A 474 24.79 12.16 18.84
CA LEU A 474 26.19 12.03 18.43
C LEU A 474 26.32 11.24 17.12
N LEU A 475 25.57 10.14 16.97
CA LEU A 475 25.65 9.27 15.78
C LEU A 475 24.97 9.89 14.55
N VAL A 476 23.83 10.57 14.72
CA VAL A 476 23.13 11.24 13.60
C VAL A 476 23.97 12.41 13.06
N ASP A 477 24.54 13.24 13.94
CA ASP A 477 25.35 14.38 13.51
C ASP A 477 26.71 13.98 12.93
N GLN A 478 27.33 12.90 13.43
CA GLN A 478 28.67 12.47 13.01
C GLN A 478 28.65 11.52 11.78
N ALA A 479 27.58 10.74 11.56
CA ALA A 479 27.55 9.75 10.47
C ALA A 479 26.68 10.19 9.27
N VAL A 480 25.52 10.80 9.50
CA VAL A 480 24.53 11.07 8.43
C VAL A 480 24.81 12.40 7.72
N VAL A 481 25.25 13.43 8.46
CA VAL A 481 25.52 14.77 7.92
C VAL A 481 26.72 14.81 6.96
N PRO A 482 27.84 14.08 7.19
CA PRO A 482 28.96 14.07 6.25
C PRO A 482 28.65 13.34 4.93
N LEU A 483 27.84 12.27 4.97
CA LEU A 483 27.37 11.55 3.79
C LEU A 483 26.47 12.41 2.90
N ALA A 484 25.64 13.27 3.51
CA ALA A 484 24.81 14.23 2.78
C ALA A 484 25.63 15.32 2.05
N ARG A 485 26.80 15.71 2.59
CA ARG A 485 27.70 16.71 1.97
C ARG A 485 28.54 16.16 0.81
N LEU A 486 28.73 14.84 0.74
CA LEU A 486 29.44 14.18 -0.37
C LEU A 486 28.58 14.04 -1.63
N ALA A 487 27.25 14.04 -1.49
CA ALA A 487 26.31 13.95 -2.60
C ALA A 487 26.06 15.28 -3.34
N ASP A 488 26.53 16.41 -2.80
CA ASP A 488 26.20 17.77 -3.22
C ASP A 488 27.38 18.52 -3.86
N ARG A 489 28.11 17.87 -4.79
CA ARG A 489 29.09 18.57 -5.63
C ARG A 489 28.45 19.01 -6.96
N PRO A 490 28.39 20.32 -7.28
CA PRO A 490 27.90 20.80 -8.56
C PRO A 490 28.99 20.67 -9.63
N SER A 491 28.60 20.18 -10.81
CA SER A 491 29.42 20.19 -12.02
C SER A 491 29.40 21.58 -12.66
N LEU A 492 30.57 22.01 -13.13
CA LEU A 492 30.92 23.36 -13.59
C LEU A 492 30.36 23.70 -14.99
N GLU A 493 30.11 25.00 -15.13
CA GLU A 493 29.69 25.87 -16.24
C GLU A 493 30.17 25.59 -17.68
N GLN A 494 29.33 25.97 -18.66
CA GLN A 494 29.65 26.77 -19.87
C GLN A 494 28.33 27.22 -20.55
N SER A 495 27.83 28.45 -20.38
CA SER A 495 28.16 29.74 -21.05
C SER A 495 27.22 30.10 -22.22
N HIS A 496 26.46 31.20 -22.08
CA HIS A 496 26.14 32.30 -23.04
C HIS A 496 24.93 33.11 -22.49
N ARG A 497 25.13 34.25 -21.80
CA ARG A 497 25.02 35.68 -22.28
C ARG A 497 23.68 35.97 -23.00
N THR A 498 22.80 36.96 -22.67
CA THR A 498 22.91 38.29 -22.00
C THR A 498 21.51 38.95 -21.76
N ALA A 499 21.31 39.57 -20.58
CA ALA A 499 20.53 40.79 -20.20
C ALA A 499 18.97 40.87 -20.23
N PRO A 500 18.30 41.79 -19.48
CA PRO A 500 18.53 42.27 -18.10
C PRO A 500 17.28 42.25 -17.17
N LEU A 501 17.54 42.17 -15.86
CA LEU A 501 16.75 42.66 -14.69
C LEU A 501 15.22 42.78 -14.78
N VAL A 502 14.50 41.86 -14.13
CA VAL A 502 13.13 42.04 -13.61
C VAL A 502 13.15 41.77 -12.10
N PRO A 503 12.50 42.58 -11.24
CA PRO A 503 12.61 42.43 -9.79
C PRO A 503 12.02 41.09 -9.31
N SER A 504 12.70 40.49 -8.33
CA SER A 504 12.26 39.29 -7.64
C SER A 504 10.90 39.47 -6.98
N ILE A 505 9.85 38.90 -7.57
CA ILE A 505 8.62 38.58 -6.86
C ILE A 505 8.78 37.14 -6.36
N VAL A 506 9.19 37.02 -5.10
CA VAL A 506 8.97 35.79 -4.33
C VAL A 506 7.48 35.75 -4.00
N PRO A 507 6.67 34.78 -4.46
CA PRO A 507 5.34 34.62 -3.91
C PRO A 507 5.53 34.00 -2.52
N HIS A 508 5.18 34.77 -1.49
CA HIS A 508 4.84 34.20 -0.19
C HIS A 508 3.89 33.02 -0.42
N ILE A 509 4.31 31.81 -0.03
CA ILE A 509 3.42 30.65 0.03
C ILE A 509 2.43 30.94 1.15
N GLY A 510 1.33 31.59 0.78
CA GLY A 510 0.14 31.73 1.59
C GLY A 510 -0.49 30.35 1.81
N ARG A 511 -1.13 30.18 2.97
CA ARG A 511 -1.95 29.00 3.27
C ARG A 511 -2.96 28.77 2.14
N ILE A 512 -3.13 27.52 1.73
CA ILE A 512 -4.23 27.11 0.85
C ILE A 512 -5.54 27.61 1.48
N PRO A 513 -6.37 28.38 0.76
CA PRO A 513 -7.63 28.87 1.28
C PRO A 513 -8.59 27.72 1.66
N PRO A 514 -9.56 27.95 2.56
CA PRO A 514 -10.65 27.00 2.81
C PRO A 514 -11.36 26.58 1.51
N LEU A 515 -11.95 25.38 1.47
CA LEU A 515 -12.67 24.82 0.31
C LEU A 515 -13.70 25.79 -0.29
N ASP A 516 -14.44 26.50 0.56
CA ASP A 516 -15.42 27.51 0.13
C ASP A 516 -14.77 28.70 -0.59
N THR A 517 -13.52 28.99 -0.27
CA THR A 517 -12.74 30.09 -0.86
C THR A 517 -12.12 29.69 -2.20
N LEU A 518 -11.77 28.41 -2.41
CA LEU A 518 -11.35 27.91 -3.72
C LEU A 518 -12.53 27.85 -4.71
N ALA A 519 -13.71 27.45 -4.24
CA ALA A 519 -14.95 27.52 -5.01
C ALA A 519 -15.36 28.98 -5.34
N ALA A 520 -15.16 29.90 -4.40
CA ALA A 520 -15.39 31.33 -4.63
C ALA A 520 -14.38 31.96 -5.62
N MET A 521 -13.16 31.40 -5.73
CA MET A 521 -12.14 31.86 -6.68
C MET A 521 -12.37 31.37 -8.12
N SER A 522 -13.17 30.31 -8.34
CA SER A 522 -13.59 29.84 -9.67
C SER A 522 -14.96 30.35 -10.11
N GLY A 523 -15.69 31.05 -9.25
CA GLY A 523 -17.06 31.54 -9.54
C GLY A 523 -18.11 30.43 -9.64
N GLN A 524 -17.78 29.18 -9.29
CA GLN A 524 -18.66 28.02 -9.44
C GLN A 524 -19.15 27.53 -8.08
N SER A 525 -20.46 27.29 -7.97
CA SER A 525 -20.99 26.50 -6.86
C SER A 525 -20.68 25.03 -7.10
N LEU A 526 -20.09 24.37 -6.10
CA LEU A 526 -19.82 22.93 -6.15
C LEU A 526 -21.12 22.14 -6.39
N LEU A 527 -21.04 21.10 -7.21
CA LEU A 527 -22.15 20.18 -7.42
C LEU A 527 -22.47 19.41 -6.13
N VAL A 528 -23.75 19.15 -5.93
CA VAL A 528 -24.28 18.28 -4.89
C VAL A 528 -25.24 17.29 -5.53
N PRO A 529 -25.36 16.05 -5.00
CA PRO A 529 -26.31 15.08 -5.52
C PRO A 529 -27.75 15.62 -5.55
N GLY A 530 -28.41 15.48 -6.68
CA GLY A 530 -29.84 15.74 -6.86
C GLY A 530 -30.71 14.57 -6.39
N GLU A 531 -32.01 14.71 -6.59
CA GLU A 531 -32.99 13.66 -6.34
C GLU A 531 -33.07 12.72 -7.54
N LEU A 532 -32.93 11.41 -7.30
CA LEU A 532 -33.03 10.38 -8.33
C LEU A 532 -34.49 10.06 -8.63
N SER A 533 -34.89 10.19 -9.89
CA SER A 533 -36.16 9.62 -10.37
C SER A 533 -36.06 8.08 -10.51
N PRO A 534 -37.19 7.34 -10.48
CA PRO A 534 -37.19 5.89 -10.67
C PRO A 534 -36.52 5.45 -11.98
N ALA A 535 -35.96 4.23 -11.99
CA ALA A 535 -35.40 3.65 -13.20
C ALA A 535 -36.46 3.51 -14.30
N ARG A 536 -36.10 3.88 -15.54
CA ARG A 536 -37.00 3.84 -16.70
C ARG A 536 -37.17 2.41 -17.21
N SER A 537 -38.38 2.06 -17.62
CA SER A 537 -38.71 0.70 -18.10
C SER A 537 -38.34 0.53 -19.57
N VAL A 538 -37.60 -0.53 -19.88
CA VAL A 538 -37.33 -0.93 -21.27
C VAL A 538 -38.39 -1.92 -21.76
N PRO A 539 -38.96 -1.74 -22.97
CA PRO A 539 -39.92 -2.69 -23.57
C PRO A 539 -39.43 -4.15 -23.56
N GLY A 540 -40.34 -5.08 -23.24
CA GLY A 540 -39.99 -6.49 -23.04
C GLY A 540 -39.51 -7.23 -24.30
N ASN A 541 -39.78 -6.69 -25.49
CA ASN A 541 -39.29 -7.22 -26.78
C ASN A 541 -37.84 -6.82 -27.10
N ILE A 542 -37.27 -5.84 -26.39
CA ILE A 542 -35.87 -5.45 -26.56
C ILE A 542 -34.98 -6.43 -25.80
N ARG A 543 -34.05 -7.06 -26.52
CA ARG A 543 -33.11 -8.02 -25.93
C ARG A 543 -32.20 -7.31 -24.93
N ARG A 544 -32.18 -7.82 -23.69
CA ARG A 544 -31.30 -7.33 -22.63
C ARG A 544 -29.89 -7.92 -22.74
N PRO A 545 -28.84 -7.17 -22.37
CA PRO A 545 -27.52 -7.72 -22.12
C PRO A 545 -27.53 -8.78 -21.01
N GLU A 546 -26.53 -9.66 -20.99
CA GLU A 546 -26.50 -10.81 -20.08
C GLU A 546 -26.36 -10.44 -18.60
N TYR A 547 -25.83 -9.26 -18.31
CA TYR A 547 -25.55 -8.78 -16.95
C TYR A 547 -26.76 -8.17 -16.24
N VAL A 548 -27.85 -7.87 -16.97
CA VAL A 548 -29.03 -7.24 -16.38
C VAL A 548 -29.69 -8.20 -15.39
N GLY A 549 -29.78 -7.77 -14.12
CA GLY A 549 -30.28 -8.59 -13.01
C GLY A 549 -29.23 -9.44 -12.32
N LYS A 550 -27.95 -9.33 -12.70
CA LYS A 550 -26.80 -9.94 -12.04
C LYS A 550 -26.01 -8.88 -11.24
N PRO A 551 -25.25 -9.28 -10.20
CA PRO A 551 -24.42 -8.34 -9.46
C PRO A 551 -23.26 -7.76 -10.29
N ALA A 552 -22.78 -8.49 -11.30
CA ALA A 552 -21.72 -8.08 -12.20
C ALA A 552 -21.83 -8.82 -13.54
N PRO A 553 -21.24 -8.27 -14.63
CA PRO A 553 -21.14 -8.98 -15.90
C PRO A 553 -20.27 -10.23 -15.80
N THR A 554 -20.57 -11.21 -16.65
CA THR A 554 -19.75 -12.41 -16.80
C THR A 554 -18.39 -12.02 -17.39
N PRO A 555 -17.25 -12.42 -16.81
CA PRO A 555 -15.94 -12.13 -17.37
C PRO A 555 -15.82 -12.61 -18.82
N TYR A 556 -15.38 -11.72 -19.70
CA TYR A 556 -15.20 -12.03 -21.11
C TYR A 556 -13.93 -12.86 -21.33
N THR A 557 -14.05 -13.89 -22.18
CA THR A 557 -12.95 -14.81 -22.53
C THR A 557 -12.77 -14.98 -24.04
N GLY A 558 -13.50 -14.18 -24.82
CA GLY A 558 -13.41 -14.19 -26.28
C GLY A 558 -12.23 -13.36 -26.82
N PRO A 559 -12.03 -13.34 -28.14
CA PRO A 559 -10.96 -12.60 -28.77
C PRO A 559 -11.25 -11.09 -28.81
N GLU A 560 -10.20 -10.26 -28.73
CA GLU A 560 -10.31 -8.81 -28.98
C GLU A 560 -10.47 -8.47 -30.46
N VAL A 561 -9.98 -9.35 -31.35
CA VAL A 561 -10.16 -9.27 -32.80
C VAL A 561 -11.52 -9.83 -33.19
N GLN A 562 -12.38 -9.00 -33.77
CA GLN A 562 -13.75 -9.33 -34.14
C GLN A 562 -13.87 -9.78 -35.60
N THR A 563 -14.90 -10.57 -35.90
CA THR A 563 -15.22 -10.92 -37.29
C THR A 563 -15.88 -9.73 -38.01
N PRO A 564 -15.84 -9.67 -39.35
CA PRO A 564 -16.50 -8.62 -40.12
C PRO A 564 -18.00 -8.47 -39.79
N GLU A 565 -18.70 -9.59 -39.52
CA GLU A 565 -20.11 -9.61 -39.16
C GLU A 565 -20.34 -8.96 -37.79
N THR A 566 -19.49 -9.26 -36.80
CA THR A 566 -19.54 -8.61 -35.49
C THR A 566 -19.25 -7.11 -35.60
N VAL A 567 -18.27 -6.71 -36.42
CA VAL A 567 -17.95 -5.30 -36.65
C VAL A 567 -19.13 -4.56 -37.30
N GLU A 568 -19.84 -5.16 -38.26
CA GLU A 568 -21.03 -4.52 -38.86
C GLU A 568 -22.18 -4.40 -37.85
N ALA A 569 -22.41 -5.40 -37.01
CA ALA A 569 -23.36 -5.29 -35.91
C ALA A 569 -22.99 -4.16 -34.93
N MET A 570 -21.70 -4.01 -34.63
CA MET A 570 -21.19 -2.92 -33.79
C MET A 570 -21.36 -1.56 -34.47
N ARG A 571 -21.22 -1.47 -35.79
CA ARG A 571 -21.50 -0.25 -36.55
C ARG A 571 -22.98 0.16 -36.45
N VAL A 572 -23.91 -0.79 -36.41
CA VAL A 572 -25.33 -0.51 -36.14
C VAL A 572 -25.53 0.00 -34.72
N ALA A 573 -24.97 -0.69 -33.71
CA ALA A 573 -25.07 -0.27 -32.31
C ALA A 573 -24.47 1.12 -32.08
N GLY A 574 -23.27 1.37 -32.64
CA GLY A 574 -22.56 2.64 -32.53
C GLY A 574 -23.28 3.81 -33.20
N ARG A 575 -23.93 3.60 -34.36
CA ARG A 575 -24.78 4.62 -34.98
C ARG A 575 -25.98 4.99 -34.12
N ILE A 576 -26.63 4.00 -33.48
CA ILE A 576 -27.76 4.26 -32.59
C ILE A 576 -27.31 5.06 -31.36
N ALA A 577 -26.20 4.65 -30.73
CA ALA A 577 -25.63 5.35 -29.58
C ALA A 577 -25.24 6.80 -29.91
N ALA A 578 -24.57 7.01 -31.06
CA ALA A 578 -24.16 8.34 -31.53
C ALA A 578 -25.37 9.25 -31.81
N ARG A 579 -26.44 8.71 -32.41
CA ARG A 579 -27.67 9.47 -32.65
C ARG A 579 -28.47 9.73 -31.39
N ALA A 580 -28.50 8.80 -30.44
CA ALA A 580 -29.13 8.99 -29.13
C ALA A 580 -28.44 10.12 -28.36
N MET A 581 -27.10 10.13 -28.34
CA MET A 581 -26.32 11.23 -27.76
C MET A 581 -26.60 12.56 -28.48
N ALA A 582 -26.66 12.57 -29.82
CA ALA A 582 -26.97 13.78 -30.57
C ALA A 582 -28.40 14.29 -30.30
N GLU A 583 -29.36 13.40 -30.10
CA GLU A 583 -30.74 13.78 -29.74
C GLU A 583 -30.81 14.36 -28.32
N ALA A 584 -30.15 13.74 -27.35
CA ALA A 584 -30.03 14.29 -26.00
C ALA A 584 -29.32 15.66 -26.02
N ALA A 585 -28.25 15.80 -26.81
CA ALA A 585 -27.48 17.04 -26.92
C ALA A 585 -28.31 18.24 -27.44
N LYS A 586 -29.33 18.02 -28.28
CA LYS A 586 -30.25 19.09 -28.73
C LYS A 586 -31.04 19.73 -27.60
N ASN A 587 -31.19 19.02 -26.48
CA ASN A 587 -31.94 19.46 -25.31
C ASN A 587 -31.04 20.10 -24.24
N ILE A 588 -29.72 20.20 -24.47
CA ILE A 588 -28.81 20.87 -23.54
C ILE A 588 -29.08 22.38 -23.57
N ALA A 589 -29.65 22.90 -22.49
CA ALA A 589 -29.87 24.32 -22.27
C ALA A 589 -29.89 24.63 -20.77
N PRO A 590 -29.57 25.87 -20.36
CA PRO A 590 -29.80 26.31 -18.98
C PRO A 590 -31.25 26.07 -18.56
N GLY A 591 -31.45 25.49 -17.37
CA GLY A 591 -32.76 25.14 -16.84
C GLY A 591 -33.21 23.69 -17.10
N VAL A 592 -32.52 22.94 -17.96
CA VAL A 592 -32.80 21.52 -18.23
C VAL A 592 -32.12 20.64 -17.18
N THR A 593 -32.77 19.57 -16.73
CA THR A 593 -32.17 18.62 -15.78
C THR A 593 -31.37 17.52 -16.48
N THR A 594 -30.39 16.96 -15.78
CA THR A 594 -29.66 15.79 -16.30
C THR A 594 -30.58 14.57 -16.48
N ASP A 595 -31.59 14.39 -15.61
CA ASP A 595 -32.61 13.33 -15.76
C ASP A 595 -33.51 13.48 -17.00
N GLU A 596 -33.67 14.69 -17.51
CA GLU A 596 -34.37 14.93 -18.79
C GLU A 596 -33.53 14.50 -19.98
N LEU A 597 -32.21 14.70 -19.92
CA LEU A 597 -31.30 14.20 -20.95
C LEU A 597 -31.27 12.67 -20.96
N ASP A 598 -31.29 12.03 -19.78
CA ASP A 598 -31.48 10.58 -19.64
C ASP A 598 -32.76 10.09 -20.31
N ARG A 599 -33.88 10.79 -20.10
CA ARG A 599 -35.15 10.48 -20.75
C ARG A 599 -35.03 10.44 -22.27
N VAL A 600 -34.45 11.49 -22.85
CA VAL A 600 -34.35 11.64 -24.30
C VAL A 600 -33.52 10.52 -24.92
N ALA A 601 -32.34 10.21 -24.37
CA ALA A 601 -31.53 9.13 -24.93
C ALA A 601 -32.14 7.74 -24.67
N HIS A 602 -32.80 7.54 -23.52
CA HIS A 602 -33.51 6.31 -23.21
C HIS A 602 -34.62 6.01 -24.23
N GLU A 603 -35.48 7.00 -24.49
CA GLU A 603 -36.56 6.88 -25.47
C GLU A 603 -36.00 6.64 -26.86
N TYR A 604 -34.99 7.40 -27.27
CA TYR A 604 -34.35 7.22 -28.58
C TYR A 604 -33.81 5.79 -28.76
N MET A 605 -33.04 5.27 -27.79
CA MET A 605 -32.50 3.92 -27.89
C MET A 605 -33.62 2.86 -27.94
N CYS A 606 -34.64 2.99 -27.09
CA CYS A 606 -35.78 2.07 -27.07
C CYS A 606 -36.58 2.09 -28.38
N ASP A 607 -36.83 3.27 -28.95
CA ASP A 607 -37.55 3.43 -30.23
C ASP A 607 -36.80 2.80 -31.41
N HIS A 608 -35.47 2.70 -31.30
CA HIS A 608 -34.61 2.04 -32.28
C HIS A 608 -34.29 0.58 -31.92
N GLY A 609 -35.01 0.01 -30.95
CA GLY A 609 -34.89 -1.40 -30.55
C GLY A 609 -33.60 -1.75 -29.82
N ALA A 610 -32.85 -0.76 -29.34
CA ALA A 610 -31.60 -0.94 -28.61
C ALA A 610 -31.83 -0.82 -27.10
N TYR A 611 -31.09 -1.62 -26.33
CA TYR A 611 -31.08 -1.54 -24.88
C TYR A 611 -30.02 -0.52 -24.42
N PRO A 612 -30.32 0.41 -23.50
CA PRO A 612 -29.31 1.29 -22.89
C PRO A 612 -28.33 0.49 -22.03
N SER A 613 -27.07 0.35 -22.44
CA SER A 613 -26.15 -0.62 -21.82
C SER A 613 -25.83 -0.30 -20.37
N THR A 614 -25.77 0.98 -20.00
CA THR A 614 -25.49 1.40 -18.62
C THR A 614 -26.60 0.99 -17.66
N LEU A 615 -27.85 0.86 -18.13
CA LEU A 615 -29.00 0.58 -17.27
C LEU A 615 -28.88 -0.82 -16.66
N GLY A 616 -28.68 -0.88 -15.34
CA GLY A 616 -28.48 -2.10 -14.58
C GLY A 616 -27.05 -2.66 -14.65
N TYR A 617 -26.12 -2.01 -15.34
CA TYR A 617 -24.71 -2.43 -15.37
C TYR A 617 -24.08 -2.23 -13.99
N ARG A 618 -23.73 -3.33 -13.30
CA ARG A 618 -23.25 -3.34 -11.89
C ARG A 618 -24.13 -2.51 -10.94
N GLY A 619 -25.42 -2.42 -11.23
CA GLY A 619 -26.39 -1.64 -10.44
C GLY A 619 -26.49 -0.16 -10.78
N PHE A 620 -25.87 0.34 -11.86
CA PHE A 620 -26.07 1.71 -12.33
C PHE A 620 -27.55 1.96 -12.71
N PRO A 621 -28.18 3.05 -12.22
CA PRO A 621 -29.64 3.16 -12.25
C PRO A 621 -30.24 3.84 -13.50
N LYS A 622 -29.41 4.35 -14.42
CA LYS A 622 -29.82 5.23 -15.53
C LYS A 622 -29.32 4.74 -16.89
N SER A 623 -29.85 5.33 -17.95
CA SER A 623 -29.70 4.91 -19.35
C SER A 623 -28.48 5.53 -20.05
N LEU A 624 -27.93 6.59 -19.45
CA LEU A 624 -26.69 7.25 -19.86
C LEU A 624 -25.98 7.83 -18.63
N CYS A 625 -24.72 8.25 -18.76
CA CYS A 625 -24.04 9.03 -17.73
C CYS A 625 -24.00 10.52 -18.10
N THR A 626 -24.25 11.41 -17.13
CA THR A 626 -24.15 12.87 -17.28
C THR A 626 -23.11 13.41 -16.32
N SER A 627 -21.99 13.92 -16.85
CA SER A 627 -20.91 14.43 -16.01
C SER A 627 -20.77 15.95 -16.20
N VAL A 628 -21.23 16.73 -15.22
CA VAL A 628 -21.24 18.19 -15.27
C VAL A 628 -19.97 18.76 -14.61
N ASN A 629 -19.34 19.75 -15.24
CA ASN A 629 -18.23 20.54 -14.70
C ASN A 629 -17.06 19.72 -14.12
N GLU A 630 -17.00 19.53 -12.80
CA GLU A 630 -15.95 18.81 -12.08
C GLU A 630 -16.10 17.28 -12.12
N VAL A 631 -17.23 16.76 -12.62
CA VAL A 631 -17.47 15.32 -12.74
C VAL A 631 -16.67 14.77 -13.92
N ILE A 632 -15.72 13.88 -13.64
CA ILE A 632 -14.82 13.24 -14.60
C ILE A 632 -15.58 12.27 -15.51
N CYS A 633 -16.32 11.34 -14.90
CA CYS A 633 -17.09 10.32 -15.60
C CYS A 633 -18.15 9.73 -14.66
N HIS A 634 -19.04 8.90 -15.22
CA HIS A 634 -20.04 8.10 -14.51
C HIS A 634 -21.03 8.90 -13.64
N GLY A 635 -21.20 10.20 -13.87
CA GLY A 635 -22.23 10.98 -13.17
C GLY A 635 -23.62 10.39 -13.42
N ILE A 636 -24.39 10.18 -12.35
CA ILE A 636 -25.75 9.64 -12.44
C ILE A 636 -26.73 10.78 -12.77
N PRO A 637 -27.51 10.68 -13.86
CA PRO A 637 -28.59 11.61 -14.14
C PRO A 637 -29.62 11.70 -13.00
N ASP A 638 -29.92 12.93 -12.56
CA ASP A 638 -30.79 13.24 -11.43
C ASP A 638 -31.48 14.62 -11.61
N SER A 639 -32.07 15.16 -10.56
CA SER A 639 -32.73 16.47 -10.60
C SER A 639 -31.77 17.68 -10.72
N THR A 640 -30.47 17.48 -10.92
CA THR A 640 -29.49 18.54 -11.16
C THR A 640 -29.86 19.33 -12.42
N VAL A 641 -30.07 20.63 -12.24
CA VAL A 641 -30.40 21.59 -13.30
C VAL A 641 -29.11 22.19 -13.87
N LEU A 642 -28.96 22.10 -15.19
CA LEU A 642 -27.87 22.73 -15.93
C LEU A 642 -27.97 24.25 -15.88
N ARG A 643 -26.84 24.92 -15.70
CA ARG A 643 -26.76 26.38 -15.60
C ARG A 643 -26.00 26.96 -16.77
N ASP A 644 -26.29 28.22 -17.05
CA ASP A 644 -25.50 28.99 -18.01
C ASP A 644 -24.03 29.02 -17.58
N GLY A 645 -23.14 28.70 -18.52
CA GLY A 645 -21.71 28.59 -18.29
C GLY A 645 -21.22 27.21 -17.88
N ASP A 646 -22.08 26.21 -17.68
CA ASP A 646 -21.67 24.83 -17.40
C ASP A 646 -21.08 24.13 -18.63
N ILE A 647 -20.32 23.06 -18.40
CA ILE A 647 -20.03 22.04 -19.42
C ILE A 647 -20.60 20.70 -18.96
N ILE A 648 -21.11 19.91 -19.89
CA ILE A 648 -21.70 18.59 -19.61
C ILE A 648 -21.22 17.54 -20.60
N ASN A 649 -20.74 16.43 -20.05
CA ASN A 649 -20.42 15.20 -20.75
C ASN A 649 -21.66 14.31 -20.83
N LEU A 650 -21.97 13.80 -22.03
CA LEU A 650 -22.98 12.77 -22.26
C LEU A 650 -22.30 11.51 -22.75
N ASP A 651 -22.41 10.45 -21.98
CA ASP A 651 -21.86 9.13 -22.27
C ASP A 651 -22.99 8.13 -22.49
N VAL A 652 -23.08 7.60 -23.72
CA VAL A 652 -24.23 6.84 -24.21
C VAL A 652 -23.73 5.57 -24.88
N THR A 653 -24.22 4.44 -24.38
CA THR A 653 -23.91 3.12 -24.93
C THR A 653 -25.18 2.37 -25.32
N ALA A 654 -25.28 1.95 -26.59
CA ALA A 654 -26.41 1.15 -27.08
C ALA A 654 -26.04 -0.33 -27.23
N TYR A 655 -26.95 -1.23 -26.85
CA TYR A 655 -26.84 -2.67 -27.08
C TYR A 655 -27.93 -3.17 -28.03
N ILE A 656 -27.51 -3.72 -29.18
CA ILE A 656 -28.39 -4.33 -30.17
C ILE A 656 -27.62 -5.39 -30.96
N GLY A 657 -28.31 -6.41 -31.46
CA GLY A 657 -27.64 -7.46 -32.26
C GLY A 657 -26.63 -8.32 -31.48
N GLY A 658 -26.62 -8.24 -30.15
CA GLY A 658 -25.67 -8.98 -29.30
C GLY A 658 -24.33 -8.28 -29.08
N VAL A 659 -24.21 -7.00 -29.43
CA VAL A 659 -22.99 -6.19 -29.30
C VAL A 659 -23.30 -4.79 -28.77
N HIS A 660 -22.26 -4.12 -28.29
CA HIS A 660 -22.32 -2.76 -27.76
C HIS A 660 -21.70 -1.74 -28.74
N GLY A 661 -22.20 -0.52 -28.72
CA GLY A 661 -21.57 0.65 -29.34
C GLY A 661 -21.55 1.80 -28.35
N ASP A 662 -20.36 2.34 -28.09
CA ASP A 662 -20.10 3.27 -26.98
C ASP A 662 -19.48 4.58 -27.44
N ASN A 663 -20.01 5.69 -26.93
CA ASN A 663 -19.54 7.02 -27.28
C ASN A 663 -19.90 8.07 -26.25
N ASN A 664 -19.09 9.12 -26.28
CA ASN A 664 -19.19 10.19 -25.33
C ASN A 664 -18.71 11.52 -25.94
N ALA A 665 -19.35 12.62 -25.57
CA ALA A 665 -18.87 13.95 -25.88
C ALA A 665 -19.22 14.96 -24.77
N THR A 666 -18.33 15.94 -24.58
CA THR A 666 -18.59 17.10 -23.73
C THR A 666 -19.16 18.26 -24.56
N TYR A 667 -20.24 18.86 -24.07
CA TYR A 667 -20.98 19.96 -24.66
C TYR A 667 -20.94 21.20 -23.77
N LEU A 668 -21.15 22.37 -24.37
CA LEU A 668 -21.23 23.65 -23.69
C LEU A 668 -22.70 23.95 -23.33
N VAL A 669 -22.94 24.49 -22.14
CA VAL A 669 -24.27 24.92 -21.69
C VAL A 669 -24.34 26.45 -21.69
N GLY A 670 -25.06 27.03 -22.66
CA GLY A 670 -25.17 28.48 -22.77
C GLY A 670 -23.83 29.16 -23.09
N ASP A 671 -23.53 30.28 -22.42
CA ASP A 671 -22.28 31.04 -22.62
C ASP A 671 -21.17 30.61 -21.65
N VAL A 672 -20.21 29.85 -22.17
CA VAL A 672 -19.12 29.22 -21.39
C VAL A 672 -17.83 30.02 -21.51
N ASP A 673 -17.11 30.18 -20.39
CA ASP A 673 -15.82 30.86 -20.37
C ASP A 673 -14.77 30.23 -21.30
N GLU A 674 -13.82 31.06 -21.74
CA GLU A 674 -12.80 30.66 -22.71
C GLU A 674 -11.89 29.51 -22.22
N GLU A 675 -11.58 29.44 -20.92
CA GLU A 675 -10.74 28.36 -20.35
C GLU A 675 -11.43 27.01 -20.53
N SER A 676 -12.73 26.95 -20.23
CA SER A 676 -13.57 25.76 -20.33
C SER A 676 -13.89 25.40 -21.78
N ARG A 677 -14.14 26.39 -22.65
CA ARG A 677 -14.29 26.19 -24.10
C ARG A 677 -13.04 25.55 -24.71
N LEU A 678 -11.86 26.05 -24.35
CA LEU A 678 -10.58 25.51 -24.79
C LEU A 678 -10.31 24.12 -24.23
N LEU A 679 -10.70 23.82 -22.99
CA LEU A 679 -10.61 22.47 -22.42
C LEU A 679 -11.39 21.48 -23.29
N VAL A 680 -12.65 21.76 -23.58
CA VAL A 680 -13.52 20.91 -24.41
C VAL A 680 -12.93 20.72 -25.82
N GLU A 681 -12.50 21.81 -26.46
CA GLU A 681 -11.90 21.76 -27.79
C GLU A 681 -10.61 20.91 -27.83
N ARG A 682 -9.75 21.06 -26.82
CA ARG A 682 -8.47 20.37 -26.73
C ARG A 682 -8.62 18.91 -26.34
N THR A 683 -9.59 18.54 -25.49
CA THR A 683 -9.88 17.12 -25.22
C THR A 683 -10.33 16.40 -26.49
N ARG A 684 -11.23 17.01 -27.27
CA ARG A 684 -11.66 16.47 -28.56
C ARG A 684 -10.50 16.30 -29.55
N GLU A 685 -9.60 17.28 -29.61
CA GLU A 685 -8.40 17.20 -30.45
C GLU A 685 -7.41 16.13 -29.95
N ALA A 686 -7.28 15.93 -28.62
CA ALA A 686 -6.47 14.87 -28.04
C ALA A 686 -6.97 13.48 -28.50
N LEU A 687 -8.29 13.26 -28.46
CA LEU A 687 -8.92 12.05 -28.99
C LEU A 687 -8.62 11.87 -30.49
N SER A 688 -8.83 12.93 -31.31
CA SER A 688 -8.56 12.87 -32.75
C SER A 688 -7.11 12.47 -33.06
N ARG A 689 -6.14 13.00 -32.29
CA ARG A 689 -4.72 12.67 -32.43
C ARG A 689 -4.42 11.24 -32.03
N ALA A 690 -5.02 10.76 -30.95
CA ALA A 690 -4.87 9.38 -30.50
C ALA A 690 -5.38 8.38 -31.55
N ILE A 691 -6.57 8.62 -32.10
CA ILE A 691 -7.15 7.76 -33.15
C ILE A 691 -6.21 7.68 -34.37
N LYS A 692 -5.63 8.80 -34.81
CA LYS A 692 -4.64 8.83 -35.91
C LYS A 692 -3.35 8.06 -35.61
N ALA A 693 -3.04 7.83 -34.33
CA ALA A 693 -1.84 7.11 -33.92
C ALA A 693 -2.03 5.58 -33.91
N VAL A 694 -3.28 5.11 -33.93
CA VAL A 694 -3.66 3.69 -34.01
C VAL A 694 -3.21 3.14 -35.35
N ARG A 695 -2.32 2.14 -35.32
CA ARG A 695 -1.87 1.40 -36.49
C ARG A 695 -1.56 -0.04 -36.11
N PRO A 696 -1.85 -1.03 -36.98
CA PRO A 696 -1.40 -2.40 -36.80
C PRO A 696 0.09 -2.51 -36.48
N GLY A 697 0.44 -3.43 -35.58
CA GLY A 697 1.81 -3.70 -35.16
C GLY A 697 2.40 -2.73 -34.14
N ARG A 698 1.73 -1.61 -33.84
CA ARG A 698 2.11 -0.74 -32.71
C ARG A 698 1.59 -1.29 -31.39
N GLN A 699 2.23 -0.89 -30.30
CA GLN A 699 1.70 -1.14 -28.96
C GLN A 699 0.64 -0.12 -28.58
N ILE A 700 -0.32 -0.51 -27.75
CA ILE A 700 -1.45 0.32 -27.33
C ILE A 700 -1.00 1.54 -26.51
N ASN A 701 0.16 1.49 -25.85
CA ASN A 701 0.78 2.63 -25.15
C ASN A 701 0.97 3.90 -26.01
N ILE A 702 0.98 3.79 -27.34
CA ILE A 702 1.09 4.94 -28.24
C ILE A 702 -0.07 5.93 -28.07
N ILE A 703 -1.27 5.43 -27.73
CA ILE A 703 -2.47 6.22 -27.53
C ILE A 703 -2.26 7.20 -26.38
N GLY A 704 -1.89 6.67 -25.21
CA GLY A 704 -1.67 7.47 -24.02
C GLY A 704 -0.47 8.43 -24.15
N ARG A 705 0.62 8.00 -24.80
CA ARG A 705 1.75 8.89 -25.10
C ARG A 705 1.34 10.11 -25.92
N VAL A 706 0.50 9.93 -26.94
CA VAL A 706 0.04 11.02 -27.81
C VAL A 706 -0.86 11.98 -27.06
N ILE A 707 -1.80 11.47 -26.27
CA ILE A 707 -2.74 12.27 -25.46
C ILE A 707 -1.96 13.09 -24.43
N GLU A 708 -1.13 12.43 -23.61
CA GLU A 708 -0.42 13.12 -22.53
C GLU A 708 0.59 14.14 -23.07
N SER A 709 1.29 13.82 -24.16
CA SER A 709 2.20 14.78 -24.81
C SER A 709 1.49 16.01 -25.37
N TYR A 710 0.22 15.87 -25.77
CA TYR A 710 -0.59 16.99 -26.21
C TYR A 710 -1.13 17.79 -25.01
N ALA A 711 -1.71 17.13 -24.01
CA ALA A 711 -2.25 17.74 -22.80
C ALA A 711 -1.19 18.55 -22.03
N LYS A 712 0.03 18.03 -21.90
CA LYS A 712 1.16 18.70 -21.23
C LYS A 712 1.48 20.09 -21.78
N ARG A 713 1.20 20.36 -23.06
CA ARG A 713 1.45 21.68 -23.69
C ARG A 713 0.58 22.79 -23.12
N PHE A 714 -0.54 22.42 -22.50
CA PHE A 714 -1.52 23.35 -21.95
C PHE A 714 -1.61 23.28 -20.42
N GLY A 715 -0.77 22.45 -19.79
CA GLY A 715 -0.80 22.26 -18.34
C GLY A 715 -2.01 21.48 -17.82
N TYR A 716 -2.67 20.68 -18.68
CA TYR A 716 -3.82 19.88 -18.28
C TYR A 716 -3.41 18.57 -17.58
N GLY A 717 -4.24 18.15 -16.62
CA GLY A 717 -4.19 16.82 -16.05
C GLY A 717 -4.75 15.79 -17.02
N VAL A 718 -4.30 14.54 -16.89
CA VAL A 718 -4.80 13.37 -17.62
C VAL A 718 -5.17 12.31 -16.60
N VAL A 719 -6.45 11.94 -16.55
CA VAL A 719 -6.96 10.93 -15.62
C VAL A 719 -6.33 9.56 -15.89
N ARG A 720 -5.99 8.83 -14.83
CA ARG A 720 -5.18 7.60 -14.89
C ARG A 720 -5.92 6.32 -14.50
N ASP A 721 -6.86 6.43 -13.57
CA ASP A 721 -7.59 5.27 -13.02
C ASP A 721 -8.85 4.91 -13.81
N PHE A 722 -9.23 5.75 -14.78
CA PHE A 722 -10.28 5.53 -15.75
C PHE A 722 -9.66 5.58 -17.16
N THR A 723 -9.91 4.56 -17.96
CA THR A 723 -9.20 4.27 -19.20
C THR A 723 -10.16 3.68 -20.22
N GLY A 724 -9.82 3.79 -21.50
CA GLY A 724 -10.57 3.10 -22.53
C GLY A 724 -10.47 1.59 -22.37
N HIS A 725 -11.33 0.87 -23.06
CA HIS A 725 -11.45 -0.56 -22.89
C HIS A 725 -11.75 -1.29 -24.20
N GLY A 726 -11.48 -2.59 -24.24
CA GLY A 726 -12.00 -3.42 -25.32
C GLY A 726 -13.53 -3.55 -25.20
N ILE A 727 -14.19 -3.54 -26.35
CA ILE A 727 -15.65 -3.55 -26.46
C ILE A 727 -16.09 -4.39 -27.65
N ASN A 728 -17.11 -5.23 -27.47
CA ASN A 728 -17.68 -6.09 -28.52
C ASN A 728 -19.06 -6.61 -28.08
N SER A 729 -19.27 -7.93 -28.08
CA SER A 729 -20.34 -8.62 -27.36
C SER A 729 -20.31 -8.44 -25.84
N SER A 730 -19.14 -8.13 -25.28
CA SER A 730 -18.99 -7.65 -23.91
C SER A 730 -18.89 -6.14 -23.91
N PHE A 731 -19.55 -5.49 -22.94
CA PHE A 731 -19.41 -4.06 -22.70
C PHE A 731 -17.95 -3.72 -22.32
N HIS A 732 -17.32 -4.55 -21.49
CA HIS A 732 -15.90 -4.46 -21.14
C HIS A 732 -15.24 -5.83 -21.31
N SER A 733 -14.34 -5.98 -22.28
CA SER A 733 -13.67 -7.27 -22.57
C SER A 733 -12.47 -7.57 -21.64
N GLY A 734 -11.92 -6.54 -21.00
CA GLY A 734 -10.74 -6.62 -20.13
C GLY A 734 -9.46 -6.05 -20.74
N LEU A 735 -9.44 -5.77 -22.05
CA LEU A 735 -8.41 -4.92 -22.65
C LEU A 735 -8.48 -3.52 -22.04
N ILE A 736 -7.33 -2.98 -21.60
CA ILE A 736 -7.19 -1.66 -21.01
C ILE A 736 -6.42 -0.75 -21.99
N VAL A 737 -6.94 0.45 -22.22
CA VAL A 737 -6.41 1.46 -23.15
C VAL A 737 -6.06 2.74 -22.38
N PRO A 738 -4.82 2.89 -21.86
CA PRO A 738 -4.45 4.07 -21.09
C PRO A 738 -4.39 5.33 -21.94
N HIS A 739 -4.82 6.46 -21.37
CA HIS A 739 -4.74 7.79 -21.97
C HIS A 739 -3.51 8.60 -21.53
N TYR A 740 -2.65 8.02 -20.70
CA TYR A 740 -1.35 8.56 -20.29
C TYR A 740 -0.21 7.66 -20.77
N ASP A 741 1.03 8.17 -20.82
CA ASP A 741 2.18 7.35 -21.25
C ASP A 741 2.43 6.24 -20.24
N SER A 742 1.97 5.04 -20.57
CA SER A 742 2.15 3.83 -19.78
C SER A 742 3.00 2.84 -20.59
N PRO A 743 4.32 2.77 -20.34
CA PRO A 743 5.20 1.85 -21.06
C PRO A 743 4.80 0.37 -20.93
N HIS A 744 4.04 0.04 -19.88
CA HIS A 744 3.57 -1.31 -19.57
C HIS A 744 2.37 -1.74 -20.42
N ALA A 745 1.68 -0.82 -21.11
CA ALA A 745 0.58 -1.16 -22.01
C ALA A 745 1.13 -1.67 -23.36
N THR A 746 1.65 -2.90 -23.34
CA THR A 746 2.40 -3.51 -24.44
C THR A 746 1.56 -4.32 -25.43
N THR A 747 0.23 -4.38 -25.24
CA THR A 747 -0.68 -5.09 -26.16
C THR A 747 -0.48 -4.56 -27.59
N VAL A 748 -0.24 -5.48 -28.52
CA VAL A 748 -0.04 -5.14 -29.94
C VAL A 748 -1.38 -4.92 -30.60
N ILE A 749 -1.52 -3.79 -31.28
CA ILE A 749 -2.69 -3.41 -32.08
C ILE A 749 -2.75 -4.30 -33.33
N GLN A 750 -3.87 -4.97 -33.55
CA GLN A 750 -4.07 -5.91 -34.66
C GLN A 750 -5.32 -5.53 -35.47
N PRO A 751 -5.35 -5.75 -36.80
CA PRO A 751 -6.55 -5.56 -37.61
C PRO A 751 -7.74 -6.35 -37.05
N GLY A 752 -8.92 -5.73 -37.06
CA GLY A 752 -10.15 -6.28 -36.50
C GLY A 752 -10.30 -6.12 -34.98
N MET A 753 -9.29 -5.63 -34.26
CA MET A 753 -9.47 -5.28 -32.83
C MET A 753 -10.48 -4.16 -32.67
N THR A 754 -11.33 -4.27 -31.65
CA THR A 754 -12.30 -3.22 -31.29
C THR A 754 -12.11 -2.75 -29.85
N PHE A 755 -12.00 -1.44 -29.67
CA PHE A 755 -11.80 -0.82 -28.36
C PHE A 755 -12.25 0.64 -28.37
N THR A 756 -12.32 1.24 -27.18
CA THR A 756 -12.62 2.66 -27.00
C THR A 756 -11.34 3.45 -26.73
N ILE A 757 -11.34 4.71 -27.16
CA ILE A 757 -10.38 5.73 -26.72
C ILE A 757 -11.21 6.87 -26.15
N GLU A 758 -11.00 7.19 -24.88
CA GLU A 758 -11.82 8.11 -24.09
C GLU A 758 -11.01 9.05 -23.17
N PRO A 759 -10.15 9.94 -23.71
CA PRO A 759 -9.34 10.83 -22.87
C PRO A 759 -10.22 11.73 -22.00
N MET A 760 -9.90 11.75 -20.70
CA MET A 760 -10.42 12.70 -19.72
C MET A 760 -9.31 13.69 -19.35
N LEU A 761 -9.47 14.95 -19.76
CA LEU A 761 -8.52 16.02 -19.43
C LEU A 761 -9.11 16.96 -18.38
N THR A 762 -8.28 17.39 -17.43
CA THR A 762 -8.69 18.26 -16.33
C THR A 762 -7.93 19.59 -16.38
N LEU A 763 -8.56 20.68 -15.94
CA LEU A 763 -7.88 21.96 -15.77
C LEU A 763 -6.86 21.96 -14.63
N GLY A 764 -6.97 21.00 -13.71
CA GLY A 764 -6.18 20.92 -12.50
C GLY A 764 -5.58 19.53 -12.29
N THR A 765 -5.83 18.96 -11.12
CA THR A 765 -5.33 17.63 -10.78
C THR A 765 -6.07 16.53 -11.56
N TYR A 766 -5.39 15.41 -11.80
CA TYR A 766 -6.01 14.19 -12.30
C TYR A 766 -6.58 13.31 -11.17
N GLU A 767 -6.22 13.61 -9.92
CA GLU A 767 -6.74 12.93 -8.74
C GLU A 767 -8.26 13.16 -8.62
N TYR A 768 -8.97 12.19 -8.07
CA TYR A 768 -10.42 12.22 -7.96
C TYR A 768 -10.92 11.85 -6.55
N ASP A 769 -12.17 12.22 -6.27
CA ASP A 769 -12.99 11.65 -5.20
C ASP A 769 -14.18 10.90 -5.84
N LEU A 770 -14.63 9.81 -5.22
CA LEU A 770 -15.85 9.08 -5.62
C LEU A 770 -17.00 9.46 -4.68
N TRP A 771 -18.18 9.76 -5.22
CA TRP A 771 -19.37 10.07 -4.43
C TRP A 771 -19.91 8.84 -3.69
N GLU A 772 -20.76 9.09 -2.68
CA GLU A 772 -21.39 8.01 -1.88
C GLU A 772 -22.34 7.12 -2.70
N ASP A 773 -22.73 7.55 -3.91
CA ASP A 773 -23.52 6.76 -4.86
C ASP A 773 -22.73 5.60 -5.50
N GLY A 774 -21.40 5.56 -5.32
CA GLY A 774 -20.51 4.54 -5.84
C GLY A 774 -20.18 4.66 -7.32
N TRP A 775 -20.65 5.70 -8.00
CA TRP A 775 -20.47 5.90 -9.44
C TRP A 775 -19.87 7.25 -9.78
N THR A 776 -20.40 8.35 -9.25
CA THR A 776 -20.04 9.70 -9.70
C THR A 776 -18.61 10.05 -9.29
N VAL A 777 -17.73 10.21 -10.29
CA VAL A 777 -16.31 10.52 -10.09
C VAL A 777 -16.08 12.01 -10.31
N VAL A 778 -15.46 12.70 -9.35
CA VAL A 778 -15.22 14.15 -9.42
C VAL A 778 -13.75 14.47 -9.21
N THR A 779 -13.24 15.51 -9.86
CA THR A 779 -11.88 16.00 -9.61
C THR A 779 -11.71 16.39 -8.14
N LYS A 780 -10.57 16.02 -7.56
CA LYS A 780 -10.29 16.25 -6.13
C LYS A 780 -10.16 17.74 -5.78
N ASP A 781 -9.67 18.54 -6.72
CA ASP A 781 -9.60 20.00 -6.62
C ASP A 781 -10.86 20.72 -7.10
N ARG A 782 -11.88 19.96 -7.54
CA ARG A 782 -13.17 20.45 -8.06
C ARG A 782 -13.04 21.36 -9.27
N ARG A 783 -11.93 21.27 -10.00
CA ARG A 783 -11.77 21.97 -11.29
C ARG A 783 -12.42 21.17 -12.41
N ARG A 784 -12.81 21.89 -13.47
CA ARG A 784 -13.49 21.32 -14.62
C ARG A 784 -12.68 20.26 -15.35
N THR A 785 -13.40 19.34 -15.96
CA THR A 785 -12.91 18.23 -16.75
C THR A 785 -13.78 18.08 -17.99
N ALA A 786 -13.17 17.58 -19.07
CA ALA A 786 -13.88 17.24 -20.29
C ALA A 786 -13.39 15.87 -20.79
N GLN A 787 -14.31 15.13 -21.39
CA GLN A 787 -14.08 13.80 -21.94
C GLN A 787 -14.80 13.64 -23.29
N PHE A 788 -14.16 12.89 -24.18
CA PHE A 788 -14.70 12.51 -25.47
C PHE A 788 -14.32 11.06 -25.73
N GLU A 789 -15.20 10.30 -26.37
CA GLU A 789 -14.97 8.89 -26.67
C GLU A 789 -15.44 8.50 -28.07
N HIS A 790 -14.70 7.57 -28.66
CA HIS A 790 -15.21 6.76 -29.75
C HIS A 790 -14.86 5.28 -29.57
N THR A 791 -15.83 4.41 -29.84
CA THR A 791 -15.58 3.03 -30.25
C THR A 791 -14.99 2.98 -31.66
N LEU A 792 -13.90 2.24 -31.83
CA LEU A 792 -13.23 2.08 -33.12
C LEU A 792 -12.89 0.62 -33.42
N VAL A 793 -12.76 0.32 -34.71
CA VAL A 793 -12.18 -0.92 -35.23
C VAL A 793 -10.84 -0.62 -35.89
N VAL A 794 -9.83 -1.44 -35.62
CA VAL A 794 -8.52 -1.35 -36.27
C VAL A 794 -8.63 -1.91 -37.68
N THR A 795 -8.17 -1.13 -38.67
CA THR A 795 -8.08 -1.55 -40.08
C THR A 795 -6.63 -1.90 -40.45
N ASP A 796 -6.40 -2.42 -41.65
CA ASP A 796 -5.05 -2.76 -42.11
C ASP A 796 -4.08 -1.56 -42.18
N SER A 797 -4.60 -0.34 -42.19
CA SER A 797 -3.80 0.90 -42.32
C SER A 797 -3.97 1.90 -41.17
N GLY A 798 -4.91 1.67 -40.26
CA GLY A 798 -5.23 2.61 -39.19
C GLY A 798 -6.41 2.17 -38.33
N ALA A 799 -7.39 3.06 -38.16
CA ALA A 799 -8.63 2.78 -37.44
C ALA A 799 -9.82 3.45 -38.13
N GLU A 800 -10.99 2.84 -37.96
CA GLU A 800 -12.29 3.38 -38.36
C GLU A 800 -13.13 3.61 -37.10
N ILE A 801 -13.79 4.76 -37.01
CA ILE A 801 -14.73 5.08 -35.93
C ILE A 801 -16.09 4.44 -36.23
N LEU A 802 -16.63 3.67 -35.27
CA LEU A 802 -17.92 3.01 -35.41
C LEU A 802 -19.10 3.83 -34.86
N THR A 803 -18.81 4.90 -34.11
CA THR A 803 -19.80 5.74 -33.42
C THR A 803 -19.90 7.14 -34.02
N LEU A 804 -20.08 7.19 -35.34
CA LEU A 804 -20.49 8.41 -36.05
C LEU A 804 -22.00 8.35 -36.36
N PRO A 805 -22.73 9.49 -36.34
CA PRO A 805 -24.17 9.54 -36.62
C PRO A 805 -24.60 9.05 -38.01
#